data_AF-A0AA85FWG1-F1
#
_entry.id   AF-A0AA85FWG1-F1
#
_cell.length_a   1.000
_cell.length_b   1.000
_cell.length_c   1.000
_cell.angle_alpha   90.00
_cell.angle_beta   90.00
_cell.angle_gamma   90.00
#
_symmetry.space_group_name_H-M   'P 1'
#
loop_
_entity.id
_entity.type
_entity.pdbx_description
1 polymer ?
#
loop_
_entity_poly.entity_id
_entity_poly.type
_entity_poly.pdbx_seq_one_letter_code
_entity_poly.pdbx_strand_id
1 'polypeptide(L)'
;MTKYLHLDCYLLLFDQRLVFCPLLNGPSLFVIMPIPELSNILLQEFVNFKVSQLHNNPVIIDGEDFSGYFYEHLKLPIKYGGEYLSYIVQIKQFLNEIKQCKIYPSFLFGSDCERVGFQLSSQLQAMESRIKLLSSSGSTQKKNASPMPYHIFLQSMLTDVLSDMEIKFLKSPYPRIRSCVSLATYLHHPIIASSPEYFLIGTHQMSSDTSPCFIPLSLMKFQCLEFKESCYCESIDAESQSIQTPCRFLTVHEFIPQPSSVHPKCRPLIGLLLGTDSMPQTKLPNYLYSIINSIEKKSYKFRRFLTLVSWFSQFGTDSQTPIDEILKCYSSKERGKLLKMLTESLAGYFPNLYLGQKLSVSLHQETPVSTGNQLNSPIFVYSPQEANSTTQTVLWQRRLSDLLKGQSTIILGSMDFTQRWSTNLSQLYFKHKLAPFILTPIYCQGGVVLPLLIENPNIELSAYEISLPLRWMHYRLLCGIEHNLSQKQKLIGLNPYILEYHRVGGTLTTYQIQVDPLILNQHENTTDEMLSSIVGFSFSNFNIERKWLVSLALTLAFWFHATTKNKINSVDDLRNSPIVLATVAIAVTNYFNVMESDEKTVEHYGVLIKFLQKKLSDRISSSSLSVDSSIVHHFTSIHTVYNYLRSLTYLIDELLPSDRKSNCLGFLPSWMFFPSGHLFHSLAIDIESLKPDDRYRLTLRYWLPRLYRIPKLNAEFAMKLQKLAEIYEHVIGIASEMIRLPVSAPNIVYQKVPTTIPVIDLLKNETHSNAPSSV
;
A
#
# COMPACT_ATOMS: atom_id res chain seq x y z
N MET A 1 17.00 41.02 -14.40
CA MET A 1 15.92 41.00 -15.40
C MET A 1 16.28 39.99 -16.48
N THR A 2 16.05 38.70 -16.23
CA THR A 2 16.04 37.62 -17.24
C THR A 2 15.35 36.41 -16.63
N LYS A 3 14.21 36.04 -17.21
CA LYS A 3 13.31 34.96 -16.78
C LYS A 3 13.93 33.60 -17.14
N TYR A 4 13.97 32.67 -16.19
CA TYR A 4 14.11 31.24 -16.47
C TYR A 4 12.75 30.71 -16.94
N LEU A 5 12.65 30.33 -18.22
CA LEU A 5 11.56 29.51 -18.73
C LEU A 5 11.79 28.06 -18.30
N HIS A 6 10.75 27.47 -17.70
CA HIS A 6 10.59 26.02 -17.58
C HIS A 6 10.57 25.41 -18.99
N LEU A 7 11.46 24.44 -19.27
CA LEU A 7 11.44 23.65 -20.50
C LEU A 7 10.60 22.39 -20.29
N ASP A 8 9.44 22.36 -20.95
CA ASP A 8 8.60 21.19 -21.16
C ASP A 8 9.08 20.31 -22.34
N CYS A 9 8.58 19.08 -22.38
CA CYS A 9 8.88 17.99 -23.32
C CYS A 9 8.92 18.43 -24.81
N TYR A 10 9.94 17.99 -25.55
CA TYR A 10 9.98 18.16 -27.02
C TYR A 10 9.23 17.04 -27.74
N LEU A 11 8.41 17.43 -28.72
CA LEU A 11 7.96 16.60 -29.84
C LEU A 11 8.98 16.74 -30.97
N LEU A 12 9.58 15.65 -31.43
CA LEU A 12 10.31 15.62 -32.71
C LEU A 12 9.57 14.70 -33.67
N LEU A 13 9.03 15.29 -34.74
CA LEU A 13 8.47 14.58 -35.89
C LEU A 13 9.62 14.16 -36.81
N PHE A 14 9.91 12.87 -36.88
CA PHE A 14 10.65 12.28 -38.01
C PHE A 14 9.78 11.17 -38.62
N ASP A 15 9.44 11.32 -39.89
CA ASP A 15 8.82 10.32 -40.78
C ASP A 15 7.70 9.45 -40.18
N GLN A 16 6.55 10.08 -39.85
CA GLN A 16 5.31 9.39 -39.48
C GLN A 16 5.40 8.38 -38.31
N ARG A 17 6.50 8.37 -37.56
CA ARG A 17 6.67 7.58 -36.34
C ARG A 17 6.76 8.53 -35.15
N LEU A 18 5.73 8.53 -34.30
CA LEU A 18 5.76 9.23 -33.02
C LEU A 18 6.81 8.58 -32.12
N VAL A 19 8.00 9.17 -32.02
CA VAL A 19 9.02 8.77 -31.04
C VAL A 19 8.99 9.79 -29.90
N PHE A 20 8.52 9.36 -28.74
CA PHE A 20 8.54 10.15 -27.52
C PHE A 20 9.86 9.90 -26.78
N CYS A 21 10.60 10.96 -26.43
CA CYS A 21 11.74 10.88 -25.53
C CYS A 21 11.31 11.41 -24.16
N PRO A 22 10.88 10.56 -23.20
CA PRO A 22 10.72 11.01 -21.84
C PRO A 22 12.13 11.28 -21.28
N LEU A 23 12.42 12.55 -21.02
CA LEU A 23 13.48 12.91 -20.08
C LEU A 23 13.05 12.39 -18.70
N LEU A 24 13.47 11.16 -18.38
CA LEU A 24 13.29 10.52 -17.07
C LEU A 24 14.16 11.24 -16.02
N ASN A 25 13.80 12.49 -15.70
CA ASN A 25 14.28 13.23 -14.53
C ASN A 25 13.16 13.30 -13.47
N GLY A 26 12.41 12.20 -13.30
CA GLY A 26 11.52 12.02 -12.16
C GLY A 26 12.30 11.44 -10.97
N PRO A 27 11.96 11.80 -9.71
CA PRO A 27 12.53 11.13 -8.55
C PRO A 27 12.24 9.62 -8.66
N SER A 28 13.27 8.81 -8.43
CA SER A 28 13.15 7.36 -8.35
C SER A 28 12.04 6.99 -7.37
N LEU A 29 11.03 6.23 -7.82
CA LEU A 29 10.05 5.60 -6.95
C LEU A 29 10.80 4.80 -5.86
N PHE A 30 10.69 5.24 -4.61
CA PHE A 30 11.35 4.61 -3.45
C PHE A 30 10.49 3.51 -2.81
N VAL A 31 9.60 2.90 -3.60
CA VAL A 31 9.13 1.54 -3.33
C VAL A 31 10.37 0.64 -3.41
N ILE A 32 10.50 -0.34 -2.52
CA ILE A 32 11.55 -1.36 -2.63
C ILE A 32 11.37 -1.95 -4.03
N MET A 33 12.19 -1.54 -4.99
CA MET A 33 12.17 -2.16 -6.31
C MET A 33 12.71 -3.56 -6.09
N PRO A 34 11.88 -4.60 -6.27
CA PRO A 34 12.34 -5.96 -6.06
C PRO A 34 13.45 -6.30 -7.04
N ILE A 35 13.60 -5.58 -8.15
CA ILE A 35 14.71 -5.74 -9.12
C ILE A 35 15.29 -4.36 -9.47
N PRO A 36 16.30 -3.86 -8.72
CA PRO A 36 16.80 -2.50 -8.93
C PRO A 36 17.41 -2.32 -10.33
N GLU A 37 17.22 -1.13 -10.92
CA GLU A 37 17.66 -0.72 -12.27
C GLU A 37 16.91 -1.36 -13.45
N LEU A 38 16.09 -2.41 -13.26
CA LEU A 38 15.39 -3.08 -14.37
C LEU A 38 14.46 -2.14 -15.15
N SER A 39 13.67 -1.31 -14.46
CA SER A 39 12.84 -0.29 -15.12
C SER A 39 13.68 0.69 -15.94
N ASN A 40 14.82 1.14 -15.41
CA ASN A 40 15.70 2.08 -16.10
C ASN A 40 16.31 1.48 -17.36
N ILE A 41 16.64 0.19 -17.33
CA ILE A 41 17.15 -0.54 -18.49
C ILE A 41 16.08 -0.62 -19.58
N LEU A 42 14.90 -1.14 -19.23
CA LEU A 42 13.86 -1.45 -20.21
C LEU A 42 13.16 -0.21 -20.74
N LEU A 43 12.88 0.78 -19.91
CA LEU A 43 12.21 2.03 -20.33
C LEU A 43 13.09 2.91 -21.24
N GLN A 44 14.42 2.71 -21.26
CA GLN A 44 15.32 3.40 -22.19
C GLN A 44 15.30 2.81 -23.60
N GLU A 45 14.80 1.58 -23.77
CA GLU A 45 14.74 0.89 -25.06
C GLU A 45 13.35 0.99 -25.67
N PHE A 46 13.06 2.10 -26.35
CA PHE A 46 11.77 2.37 -26.99
C PHE A 46 11.32 1.30 -27.98
N VAL A 47 12.25 0.50 -28.50
CA VAL A 47 11.98 -0.61 -29.42
C VAL A 47 11.08 -1.68 -28.79
N ASN A 48 11.06 -1.77 -27.46
CA ASN A 48 10.25 -2.71 -26.69
C ASN A 48 8.83 -2.19 -26.40
N PHE A 49 8.41 -1.10 -27.05
CA PHE A 49 7.11 -0.49 -26.80
C PHE A 49 6.37 -0.19 -28.09
N LYS A 50 5.07 -0.44 -28.05
CA LYS A 50 4.13 -0.03 -29.10
C LYS A 50 3.20 1.04 -28.54
N VAL A 51 3.04 2.13 -29.29
CA VAL A 51 2.03 3.15 -28.98
C VAL A 51 0.66 2.60 -29.35
N SER A 52 -0.26 2.60 -28.38
CA SER A 52 -1.63 2.14 -28.56
C SER A 52 -2.62 3.19 -28.04
N GLN A 53 -3.80 3.24 -28.67
CA GLN A 53 -4.91 4.10 -28.27
C GLN A 53 -5.91 3.26 -27.51
N LEU A 54 -5.90 3.37 -26.18
CA LEU A 54 -6.76 2.59 -25.31
C LEU A 54 -8.17 3.20 -25.32
N HIS A 55 -9.12 2.46 -25.90
CA HIS A 55 -10.54 2.81 -26.00
C HIS A 55 -11.37 1.52 -25.95
N ASN A 56 -12.52 1.54 -25.29
CA ASN A 56 -13.44 0.39 -25.20
C ASN A 56 -12.78 -0.91 -24.70
N ASN A 57 -11.86 -0.79 -23.73
CA ASN A 57 -11.05 -1.91 -23.25
C ASN A 57 -11.22 -2.12 -21.73
N PRO A 58 -11.53 -3.35 -21.29
CA PRO A 58 -11.38 -3.71 -19.89
C PRO A 58 -9.90 -3.86 -19.55
N VAL A 59 -9.50 -3.43 -18.34
CA VAL A 59 -8.10 -3.45 -17.90
C VAL A 59 -7.98 -3.92 -16.46
N ILE A 60 -6.90 -4.63 -16.13
CA ILE A 60 -6.53 -4.93 -14.74
C ILE A 60 -5.54 -3.86 -14.27
N ILE A 61 -5.83 -3.20 -13.16
CA ILE A 61 -4.94 -2.22 -12.55
C ILE A 61 -4.39 -2.79 -11.25
N ASP A 62 -3.06 -2.80 -11.11
CA ASP A 62 -2.42 -3.04 -9.82
C ASP A 62 -2.70 -1.86 -8.88
N GLY A 63 -3.62 -2.04 -7.93
CA GLY A 63 -4.10 -0.98 -7.06
C GLY A 63 -3.08 -0.50 -6.03
N GLU A 64 -2.14 -1.36 -5.63
CA GLU A 64 -1.09 -0.97 -4.70
C GLU A 64 -0.09 -0.05 -5.40
N ASP A 65 0.37 -0.46 -6.58
CA ASP A 65 1.25 0.35 -7.43
C ASP A 65 0.59 1.67 -7.84
N PHE A 66 -0.66 1.61 -8.32
CA PHE A 66 -1.40 2.79 -8.77
C PHE A 66 -1.51 3.83 -7.66
N SER A 67 -1.85 3.42 -6.43
CA SER A 67 -2.07 4.35 -5.33
C SER A 67 -0.83 5.19 -5.00
N GLY A 68 0.33 4.55 -4.89
CA GLY A 68 1.60 5.23 -4.63
C GLY A 68 2.06 6.06 -5.82
N TYR A 69 2.04 5.46 -7.02
CA TYR A 69 2.48 6.13 -8.25
C TYR A 69 1.67 7.40 -8.52
N PHE A 70 0.33 7.32 -8.40
CA PHE A 70 -0.55 8.45 -8.70
C PHE A 70 -0.35 9.60 -7.71
N TYR A 71 -0.20 9.30 -6.40
CA TYR A 71 0.06 10.32 -5.39
C TYR A 71 1.41 11.04 -5.62
N GLU A 72 2.45 10.29 -5.96
CA GLU A 72 3.77 10.86 -6.30
C GLU A 72 3.72 11.68 -7.60
N HIS A 73 3.00 11.19 -8.62
CA HIS A 73 2.80 11.88 -9.90
C HIS A 73 2.15 13.26 -9.72
N LEU A 74 1.17 13.35 -8.83
CA LEU A 74 0.51 14.61 -8.45
C LEU A 74 1.38 15.55 -7.61
N LYS A 75 2.57 15.11 -7.17
CA LYS A 75 3.51 15.88 -6.34
C LYS A 75 2.89 16.38 -5.03
N LEU A 76 1.96 15.61 -4.46
CA LEU A 76 1.29 15.97 -3.21
C LEU A 76 2.25 15.86 -2.01
N PRO A 77 2.28 16.86 -1.09
CA PRO A 77 3.25 16.91 -0.01
C PRO A 77 2.97 15.84 1.07
N ILE A 78 3.71 14.73 1.04
CA ILE A 78 3.60 13.70 2.08
C ILE A 78 4.11 14.16 3.44
N LYS A 79 5.05 15.11 3.48
CA LYS A 79 5.79 15.54 4.70
C LYS A 79 4.91 16.02 5.87
N TYR A 80 3.64 16.36 5.61
CA TYR A 80 2.66 16.75 6.62
C TYR A 80 1.73 15.61 7.06
N GLY A 81 2.03 14.36 6.67
CA GLY A 81 1.16 13.21 6.91
C GLY A 81 0.16 12.94 5.80
N GLY A 82 0.18 13.68 4.68
CA GLY A 82 -0.58 13.42 3.45
C GLY A 82 -1.68 14.43 3.11
N GLU A 83 -1.99 14.57 1.81
CA GLU A 83 -3.06 15.41 1.26
C GLU A 83 -4.18 14.56 0.64
N TYR A 84 -5.04 14.01 1.48
CA TYR A 84 -5.97 12.95 1.10
C TYR A 84 -7.18 13.46 0.31
N LEU A 85 -7.73 14.63 0.63
CA LEU A 85 -8.84 15.21 -0.14
C LEU A 85 -8.37 15.62 -1.55
N SER A 86 -7.21 16.25 -1.67
CA SER A 86 -6.62 16.56 -2.97
C SER A 86 -6.37 15.30 -3.79
N TYR A 87 -5.85 14.24 -3.16
CA TYR A 87 -5.63 12.95 -3.81
C TYR A 87 -6.93 12.32 -4.32
N ILE A 88 -7.99 12.23 -3.50
CA ILE A 88 -9.24 11.59 -3.93
C ILE A 88 -9.96 12.38 -5.02
N VAL A 89 -9.94 13.72 -4.98
CA VAL A 89 -10.52 14.57 -6.03
C VAL A 89 -9.83 14.30 -7.37
N GLN A 90 -8.50 14.25 -7.38
CA GLN A 90 -7.73 13.98 -8.60
C GLN A 90 -7.97 12.56 -9.13
N ILE A 91 -8.13 11.57 -8.25
CA ILE A 91 -8.52 10.21 -8.66
C ILE A 91 -9.91 10.23 -9.30
N LYS A 92 -10.90 10.85 -8.66
CA LYS A 92 -12.27 10.93 -9.18
C LYS A 92 -12.29 11.57 -10.57
N GLN A 93 -11.55 12.66 -10.75
CA GLN A 93 -11.39 13.33 -12.05
C GLN A 93 -10.80 12.38 -13.10
N PHE A 94 -9.67 11.74 -12.79
CA PHE A 94 -9.03 10.78 -13.69
C PHE A 94 -9.94 9.58 -14.03
N LEU A 95 -10.63 9.00 -13.05
CA LEU A 95 -11.55 7.87 -13.26
C LEU A 95 -12.75 8.26 -14.13
N ASN A 96 -13.27 9.48 -13.95
CA ASN A 96 -14.31 10.03 -14.81
C ASN A 96 -13.80 10.26 -16.25
N GLU A 97 -12.56 10.70 -16.43
CA GLU A 97 -11.95 10.86 -17.75
C GLU A 97 -11.78 9.52 -18.48
N ILE A 98 -11.20 8.49 -17.84
CA ILE A 98 -11.03 7.19 -18.49
C ILE A 98 -12.36 6.48 -18.77
N LYS A 99 -13.40 6.76 -17.99
CA LYS A 99 -14.77 6.29 -18.27
C LYS A 99 -15.30 6.84 -19.59
N GLN A 100 -14.95 8.08 -19.95
CA GLN A 100 -15.30 8.67 -21.25
C GLN A 100 -14.56 7.98 -22.42
N CYS A 101 -13.41 7.37 -22.15
CA CYS A 101 -12.70 6.52 -23.11
C CYS A 101 -13.29 5.10 -23.20
N LYS A 102 -14.39 4.79 -22.51
CA LYS A 102 -14.95 3.44 -22.37
C LYS A 102 -13.91 2.44 -21.84
N ILE A 103 -13.02 2.88 -20.95
CA ILE A 103 -12.07 1.99 -20.27
C ILE A 103 -12.73 1.48 -18.99
N TYR A 104 -12.73 0.16 -18.78
CA TYR A 104 -13.38 -0.48 -17.63
C TYR A 104 -12.33 -1.08 -16.69
N PRO A 105 -11.82 -0.32 -15.71
CA PRO A 105 -10.78 -0.80 -14.82
C PRO A 105 -11.32 -1.77 -13.77
N SER A 106 -10.54 -2.81 -13.49
CA SER A 106 -10.69 -3.67 -12.32
C SER A 106 -9.42 -3.60 -11.48
N PHE A 107 -9.53 -3.07 -10.26
CA PHE A 107 -8.38 -2.90 -9.37
C PHE A 107 -8.11 -4.16 -8.55
N LEU A 108 -6.86 -4.62 -8.54
CA LEU A 108 -6.42 -5.72 -7.70
C LEU A 108 -5.41 -5.27 -6.66
N PHE A 109 -5.57 -5.77 -5.44
CA PHE A 109 -4.64 -5.59 -4.34
C PHE A 109 -4.16 -6.97 -3.87
N GLY A 110 -2.88 -7.12 -3.54
CA GLY A 110 -2.31 -8.41 -3.12
C GLY A 110 -2.31 -8.60 -1.61
N SER A 111 -1.98 -9.79 -1.12
CA SER A 111 -1.69 -10.00 0.30
C SER A 111 -0.20 -9.93 0.60
N ASP A 112 0.14 -9.42 1.79
CA ASP A 112 1.49 -9.46 2.39
C ASP A 112 1.69 -10.70 3.28
N CYS A 113 0.76 -11.67 3.25
CA CYS A 113 0.78 -12.87 4.10
C CYS A 113 1.69 -13.99 3.57
N GLU A 114 2.53 -13.71 2.57
CA GLU A 114 3.48 -14.66 2.02
C GLU A 114 4.85 -13.99 1.88
N ARG A 115 5.89 -14.68 2.33
CA ARG A 115 7.28 -14.31 2.10
C ARG A 115 8.06 -15.48 1.55
N VAL A 116 8.94 -15.18 0.61
CA VAL A 116 9.84 -16.15 -0.02
C VAL A 116 11.29 -15.68 0.09
N GLY A 117 12.19 -16.64 0.27
CA GLY A 117 13.64 -16.39 0.35
C GLY A 117 14.02 -15.32 1.38
N PHE A 118 14.69 -14.26 0.93
CA PHE A 118 15.29 -13.22 1.78
C PHE A 118 14.42 -11.98 2.02
N GLN A 119 13.13 -12.00 1.64
CA GLN A 119 12.28 -10.82 1.69
C GLN A 119 12.21 -10.17 3.08
N LEU A 120 12.15 -10.96 4.16
CA LEU A 120 12.17 -10.41 5.52
C LEU A 120 13.49 -9.68 5.81
N SER A 121 14.64 -10.31 5.56
CA SER A 121 15.94 -9.69 5.76
C SER A 121 16.09 -8.40 4.94
N SER A 122 15.65 -8.43 3.68
CA SER A 122 15.66 -7.27 2.78
C SER A 122 14.78 -6.12 3.32
N GLN A 123 13.58 -6.43 3.82
CA GLN A 123 12.68 -5.46 4.44
C GLN A 123 13.29 -4.85 5.72
N LEU A 124 13.90 -5.66 6.58
CA LEU A 124 14.57 -5.20 7.80
C LEU A 124 15.78 -4.31 7.49
N GLN A 125 16.62 -4.70 6.53
CA GLN A 125 17.79 -3.91 6.09
C GLN A 125 17.36 -2.57 5.47
N ALA A 126 16.33 -2.58 4.63
CA ALA A 126 15.78 -1.36 4.04
C ALA A 126 15.23 -0.42 5.12
N MET A 127 14.51 -0.95 6.10
CA MET A 127 13.98 -0.18 7.22
C MET A 127 15.11 0.41 8.07
N GLU A 128 16.09 -0.40 8.47
CA GLU A 128 17.23 0.04 9.26
C GLU A 128 18.03 1.14 8.54
N SER A 129 18.26 0.98 7.23
CA SER A 129 18.94 1.98 6.39
C SER A 129 18.17 3.31 6.34
N ARG A 130 16.83 3.26 6.21
CA ARG A 130 15.97 4.46 6.23
C ARG A 130 16.01 5.16 7.59
N ILE A 131 15.97 4.41 8.68
CA ILE A 131 16.09 4.95 10.05
C ILE A 131 17.45 5.64 10.23
N LYS A 132 18.55 5.01 9.81
CA LYS A 132 19.90 5.61 9.86
C LYS A 132 20.01 6.90 9.05
N LEU A 133 19.39 6.94 7.86
CA LEU A 133 19.36 8.13 7.00
C LEU A 133 18.59 9.32 7.62
N LEU A 134 17.49 9.03 8.32
CA LEU A 134 16.75 10.05 9.08
C LEU A 134 17.59 10.60 10.24
N SER A 135 18.30 9.72 10.96
CA SER A 135 19.14 10.11 12.09
C SER A 135 20.38 10.91 11.67
N SER A 136 20.94 10.67 10.48
CA SER A 136 22.13 11.38 9.98
C SER A 136 21.82 12.70 9.25
N SER A 137 20.57 12.95 8.87
CA SER A 137 20.15 14.19 8.18
C SER A 137 20.18 15.44 9.07
N GLY A 138 20.54 15.32 10.35
CA GLY A 138 20.79 16.44 11.27
C GLY A 138 22.10 17.21 11.00
N SER A 139 22.99 16.71 10.14
CA SER A 139 24.24 17.39 9.76
C SER A 139 24.45 17.47 8.25
N THR A 140 24.46 18.70 7.72
CA THR A 140 25.03 19.14 6.43
C THR A 140 24.50 18.54 5.11
N GLN A 141 23.91 19.42 4.29
CA GLN A 141 24.01 19.54 2.82
C GLN A 141 24.29 18.27 1.97
N LYS A 142 23.49 17.21 2.05
CA LYS A 142 23.34 16.26 0.92
C LYS A 142 21.91 16.29 0.39
N LYS A 143 21.77 16.95 -0.77
CA LYS A 143 20.53 17.13 -1.56
C LYS A 143 20.00 15.84 -2.23
N ASN A 144 20.50 14.65 -1.87
CA ASN A 144 20.11 13.42 -2.55
C ASN A 144 19.25 12.55 -1.62
N ALA A 145 17.94 12.62 -1.85
CA ALA A 145 16.87 11.76 -1.34
C ALA A 145 16.70 11.72 0.19
N SER A 146 15.77 12.53 0.70
CA SER A 146 15.13 12.27 1.99
C SER A 146 14.36 10.94 1.88
N PRO A 147 14.48 10.01 2.84
CA PRO A 147 13.73 8.75 2.80
C PRO A 147 12.24 9.09 2.88
N MET A 148 11.52 8.82 1.80
CA MET A 148 10.11 9.17 1.72
C MET A 148 9.31 8.25 2.68
N PRO A 149 8.46 8.80 3.55
CA PRO A 149 7.61 8.03 4.46
C PRO A 149 6.63 7.16 3.67
N TYR A 150 6.19 6.05 4.25
CA TYR A 150 5.28 5.14 3.56
C TYR A 150 3.85 5.68 3.51
N HIS A 151 3.19 5.42 2.39
CA HIS A 151 1.83 5.84 2.07
C HIS A 151 0.75 4.91 2.64
N ILE A 152 0.78 4.65 3.95
CA ILE A 152 -0.03 3.59 4.59
C ILE A 152 -1.55 3.72 4.38
N PHE A 153 -2.05 4.93 4.14
CA PHE A 153 -3.50 5.17 4.02
C PHE A 153 -4.01 5.27 2.57
N LEU A 154 -3.14 5.33 1.56
CA LEU A 154 -3.60 5.60 0.18
C LEU A 154 -4.48 4.49 -0.40
N GLN A 155 -4.20 3.23 -0.06
CA GLN A 155 -4.99 2.09 -0.54
C GLN A 155 -6.43 2.16 -0.01
N SER A 156 -6.62 2.43 1.29
CA SER A 156 -7.95 2.54 1.87
C SER A 156 -8.73 3.72 1.30
N MET A 157 -8.07 4.87 1.07
CA MET A 157 -8.70 6.01 0.40
C MET A 157 -9.12 5.67 -1.03
N LEU A 158 -8.26 4.98 -1.78
CA LEU A 158 -8.57 4.55 -3.14
C LEU A 158 -9.78 3.61 -3.13
N THR A 159 -9.82 2.60 -2.27
CA THR A 159 -10.95 1.67 -2.21
C THR A 159 -12.26 2.33 -1.79
N ASP A 160 -12.21 3.36 -0.94
CA ASP A 160 -13.40 4.16 -0.59
C ASP A 160 -13.92 4.92 -1.83
N VAL A 161 -13.04 5.48 -2.67
CA VAL A 161 -13.42 6.12 -3.95
C VAL A 161 -13.93 5.11 -4.98
N LEU A 162 -13.27 3.96 -5.13
CA LEU A 162 -13.70 2.92 -6.06
C LEU A 162 -15.09 2.39 -5.70
N SER A 163 -15.38 2.25 -4.39
CA SER A 163 -16.71 1.88 -3.91
C SER A 163 -17.76 2.96 -4.23
N ASP A 164 -17.44 4.23 -3.98
CA ASP A 164 -18.32 5.39 -4.25
C ASP A 164 -18.66 5.53 -5.74
N MET A 165 -17.71 5.18 -6.62
CA MET A 165 -17.87 5.23 -8.08
C MET A 165 -18.33 3.91 -8.72
N GLU A 166 -18.65 2.89 -7.92
CA GLU A 166 -19.06 1.55 -8.37
C GLU A 166 -18.03 0.88 -9.32
N ILE A 167 -16.74 1.14 -9.10
CA ILE A 167 -15.65 0.52 -9.87
C ILE A 167 -15.20 -0.76 -9.17
N LYS A 168 -15.07 -1.84 -9.96
CA LYS A 168 -14.71 -3.17 -9.45
C LYS A 168 -13.31 -3.17 -8.84
N PHE A 169 -13.19 -3.75 -7.64
CA PHE A 169 -11.91 -4.03 -7.02
C PHE A 169 -11.95 -5.28 -6.13
N LEU A 170 -10.78 -5.88 -5.87
CA LEU A 170 -10.65 -7.06 -5.03
C LEU A 170 -9.30 -7.09 -4.29
N LYS A 171 -9.31 -7.32 -2.97
CA LYS A 171 -8.12 -7.69 -2.20
C LYS A 171 -7.92 -9.21 -2.25
N SER A 172 -6.94 -9.66 -3.01
CA SER A 172 -6.58 -11.07 -3.18
C SER A 172 -5.91 -11.63 -1.92
N PRO A 173 -6.17 -12.89 -1.51
CA PRO A 173 -5.43 -13.54 -0.44
C PRO A 173 -4.03 -14.02 -0.88
N TYR A 174 -3.67 -13.81 -2.15
CA TYR A 174 -2.39 -14.19 -2.72
C TYR A 174 -1.52 -12.96 -3.02
N PRO A 175 -0.21 -13.13 -3.23
CA PRO A 175 0.67 -12.03 -3.61
C PRO A 175 0.20 -11.29 -4.85
N ARG A 176 0.45 -9.98 -4.84
CA ARG A 176 -0.01 -9.01 -5.83
C ARG A 176 0.30 -9.40 -7.27
N ILE A 177 1.57 -9.61 -7.60
CA ILE A 177 2.01 -9.94 -8.97
C ILE A 177 1.30 -11.20 -9.49
N ARG A 178 1.32 -12.28 -8.70
CA ARG A 178 0.65 -13.54 -9.06
C ARG A 178 -0.84 -13.37 -9.29
N SER A 179 -1.50 -12.56 -8.46
CA SER A 179 -2.94 -12.29 -8.56
C SER A 179 -3.29 -11.52 -9.82
N CYS A 180 -2.57 -10.42 -10.09
CA CYS A 180 -2.75 -9.60 -11.28
C CYS A 180 -2.51 -10.42 -12.55
N VAL A 181 -1.39 -11.14 -12.63
CA VAL A 181 -1.03 -11.96 -13.80
C VAL A 181 -2.02 -13.08 -14.03
N SER A 182 -2.42 -13.79 -12.97
CA SER A 182 -3.36 -14.90 -13.09
C SER A 182 -4.74 -14.44 -13.55
N LEU A 183 -5.26 -13.34 -12.97
CA LEU A 183 -6.56 -12.79 -13.37
C LEU A 183 -6.53 -12.22 -14.78
N ALA A 184 -5.50 -11.41 -15.11
CA ALA A 184 -5.32 -10.83 -16.43
C ALA A 184 -5.19 -11.90 -17.53
N THR A 185 -4.48 -12.99 -17.23
CA THR A 185 -4.35 -14.12 -18.16
C THR A 185 -5.68 -14.85 -18.35
N TYR A 186 -6.46 -15.04 -17.27
CA TYR A 186 -7.76 -15.69 -17.36
C TYR A 186 -8.81 -14.85 -18.11
N LEU A 187 -8.78 -13.53 -17.95
CA LEU A 187 -9.72 -12.60 -18.58
C LEU A 187 -9.25 -12.05 -19.94
N HIS A 188 -7.99 -12.31 -20.32
CA HIS A 188 -7.35 -11.70 -21.50
C HIS A 188 -7.34 -10.15 -21.46
N HIS A 189 -7.18 -9.57 -20.27
CA HIS A 189 -7.14 -8.11 -20.07
C HIS A 189 -5.71 -7.62 -19.90
N PRO A 190 -5.32 -6.45 -20.45
CA PRO A 190 -4.01 -5.86 -20.18
C PRO A 190 -3.86 -5.46 -18.72
N ILE A 191 -2.61 -5.47 -18.24
CA ILE A 191 -2.22 -5.06 -16.89
C ILE A 191 -1.64 -3.65 -16.95
N ILE A 192 -2.16 -2.74 -16.13
CA ILE A 192 -1.58 -1.42 -15.89
C ILE A 192 -0.94 -1.42 -14.51
N ALA A 193 0.38 -1.20 -14.45
CA ALA A 193 1.13 -1.20 -13.19
C ALA A 193 2.46 -0.44 -13.30
N SER A 194 3.21 -0.32 -12.20
CA SER A 194 4.52 0.36 -12.17
C SER A 194 5.71 -0.57 -11.89
N SER A 195 5.46 -1.75 -11.31
CA SER A 195 6.51 -2.67 -10.89
C SER A 195 7.31 -3.20 -12.09
N PRO A 196 8.65 -3.18 -12.02
CA PRO A 196 9.50 -3.75 -13.06
C PRO A 196 9.30 -5.25 -13.29
N GLU A 197 8.71 -5.95 -12.32
CA GLU A 197 8.47 -7.39 -12.40
C GLU A 197 7.54 -7.77 -13.55
N TYR A 198 6.59 -6.91 -13.89
CA TYR A 198 5.66 -7.15 -15.00
C TYR A 198 6.35 -7.22 -16.36
N PHE A 199 7.54 -6.61 -16.53
CA PHE A 199 8.34 -6.78 -17.74
C PHE A 199 8.89 -8.20 -17.92
N LEU A 200 9.05 -8.95 -16.83
CA LEU A 200 9.60 -10.31 -16.86
C LEU A 200 8.53 -11.36 -17.15
N ILE A 201 7.26 -10.98 -17.04
CA ILE A 201 6.14 -11.90 -17.22
C ILE A 201 5.87 -12.07 -18.71
N GLY A 202 5.86 -13.32 -19.14
CA GLY A 202 5.75 -13.68 -20.54
C GLY A 202 4.33 -13.52 -21.09
N THR A 203 4.10 -12.45 -21.85
CA THR A 203 2.87 -12.19 -22.61
C THR A 203 2.75 -13.03 -23.89
N HIS A 204 3.42 -14.18 -24.01
CA HIS A 204 3.39 -15.03 -25.21
C HIS A 204 3.48 -16.53 -24.88
N GLN A 205 3.22 -16.93 -23.62
CA GLN A 205 3.26 -18.34 -23.24
C GLN A 205 2.06 -19.14 -23.78
N MET A 206 0.98 -18.46 -24.17
CA MET A 206 -0.15 -19.01 -24.91
C MET A 206 -0.05 -18.53 -26.37
N SER A 207 -0.69 -19.23 -27.32
CA SER A 207 -0.78 -18.80 -28.73
C SER A 207 -0.91 -17.28 -28.86
N SER A 208 -0.21 -16.71 -29.85
CA SER A 208 0.16 -15.28 -30.01
C SER A 208 -0.92 -14.23 -29.73
N ASP A 209 -2.19 -14.61 -29.65
CA ASP A 209 -3.34 -13.72 -29.62
C ASP A 209 -4.03 -13.63 -28.24
N THR A 210 -3.56 -14.35 -27.21
CA THR A 210 -4.34 -14.56 -25.95
C THR A 210 -3.67 -14.15 -24.64
N SER A 211 -2.44 -13.64 -24.66
CA SER A 211 -1.73 -13.28 -23.43
C SER A 211 -1.88 -11.79 -23.08
N PRO A 212 -2.02 -11.43 -21.79
CA PRO A 212 -2.29 -10.06 -21.39
C PRO A 212 -1.06 -9.17 -21.67
N CYS A 213 -1.28 -8.01 -22.27
CA CYS A 213 -0.26 -6.98 -22.45
C CYS A 213 0.07 -6.28 -21.11
N PHE A 214 1.31 -5.83 -20.93
CA PHE A 214 1.68 -4.94 -19.82
C PHE A 214 1.80 -3.49 -20.29
N ILE A 215 1.19 -2.56 -19.56
CA ILE A 215 1.23 -1.11 -19.78
C ILE A 215 1.85 -0.45 -18.55
N PRO A 216 3.08 0.09 -18.63
CA PRO A 216 3.68 0.82 -17.52
C PRO A 216 2.93 2.13 -17.24
N LEU A 217 2.58 2.38 -15.96
CA LEU A 217 1.97 3.64 -15.52
C LEU A 217 2.81 4.87 -15.90
N SER A 218 4.14 4.72 -15.90
CA SER A 218 5.08 5.79 -16.29
C SER A 218 5.02 6.20 -17.76
N LEU A 219 4.43 5.37 -18.63
CA LEU A 219 4.29 5.63 -20.06
C LEU A 219 2.84 5.85 -20.49
N MET A 220 1.93 5.98 -19.52
CA MET A 220 0.53 6.34 -19.72
C MET A 220 0.38 7.86 -19.64
N LYS A 221 -0.31 8.47 -20.61
CA LYS A 221 -0.70 9.88 -20.50
C LYS A 221 -2.01 9.95 -19.74
N PHE A 222 -2.03 10.60 -18.58
CA PHE A 222 -3.22 10.80 -17.74
C PHE A 222 -4.22 11.83 -18.31
N GLN A 223 -4.13 12.16 -19.59
CA GLN A 223 -5.03 13.07 -20.29
C GLN A 223 -5.69 12.34 -21.44
N CYS A 224 -7.02 12.32 -21.46
CA CYS A 224 -7.80 11.75 -22.54
C CYS A 224 -7.78 12.66 -23.78
N LEU A 225 -7.66 12.05 -24.96
CA LEU A 225 -7.67 12.74 -26.25
C LEU A 225 -8.88 12.32 -27.07
N GLU A 226 -9.32 13.19 -27.98
CA GLU A 226 -10.43 12.89 -28.89
C GLU A 226 -9.91 12.28 -30.20
N PHE A 227 -10.65 11.30 -30.74
CA PHE A 227 -10.40 10.83 -32.10
C PHE A 227 -10.64 11.99 -33.09
N LYS A 228 -9.66 12.24 -33.96
CA LYS A 228 -9.78 13.26 -35.02
C LYS A 228 -10.76 12.87 -36.13
N GLU A 229 -11.03 11.58 -36.26
CA GLU A 229 -11.93 10.99 -37.25
C GLU A 229 -13.18 10.44 -36.56
N SER A 230 -14.30 10.38 -37.28
CA SER A 230 -15.56 9.83 -36.77
C SER A 230 -15.37 8.37 -36.34
N CYS A 231 -15.40 8.13 -35.03
CA CYS A 231 -15.36 6.78 -34.49
C CYS A 231 -16.72 6.11 -34.69
N TYR A 232 -16.76 4.94 -35.34
CA TYR A 232 -17.93 4.07 -35.39
C TYR A 232 -18.03 3.29 -34.08
N CYS A 233 -18.24 4.00 -32.98
CA CYS A 233 -18.52 3.39 -31.69
C CYS A 233 -20.04 3.08 -31.64
N GLU A 234 -20.42 1.80 -31.73
CA GLU A 234 -21.82 1.36 -31.58
C GLU A 234 -22.38 1.93 -30.26
N SER A 235 -23.38 2.80 -30.35
CA SER A 235 -24.18 3.22 -29.20
C SER A 235 -25.19 2.13 -28.93
N ILE A 236 -25.03 1.42 -27.80
CA ILE A 236 -25.96 0.38 -27.37
C ILE A 236 -27.35 0.96 -27.02
N ASP A 237 -27.43 2.27 -26.76
CA ASP A 237 -28.69 2.96 -26.46
C ASP A 237 -28.86 4.19 -27.35
N ALA A 238 -29.66 4.08 -28.43
CA ALA A 238 -30.44 5.20 -29.00
C ALA A 238 -31.31 4.75 -30.18
N GLU A 239 -32.52 4.27 -29.91
CA GLU A 239 -33.67 4.73 -30.69
C GLU A 239 -33.89 6.20 -30.34
N SER A 240 -33.16 7.10 -30.99
CA SER A 240 -33.47 8.52 -31.25
C SER A 240 -32.20 9.40 -31.35
N GLN A 241 -32.06 10.04 -32.51
CA GLN A 241 -31.29 11.26 -32.78
C GLN A 241 -29.84 11.32 -32.29
N SER A 242 -28.95 11.00 -33.22
CA SER A 242 -27.49 11.04 -33.14
C SER A 242 -26.93 12.41 -32.74
N ILE A 243 -26.70 12.62 -31.44
CA ILE A 243 -25.64 13.53 -31.00
C ILE A 243 -24.36 12.72 -31.02
N GLN A 244 -23.54 12.89 -32.07
CA GLN A 244 -22.19 12.31 -32.15
C GLN A 244 -21.31 12.92 -31.05
N THR A 245 -21.24 12.26 -29.90
CA THR A 245 -20.20 12.58 -28.91
C THR A 245 -18.85 12.12 -29.46
N PRO A 246 -17.80 12.97 -29.46
CA PRO A 246 -16.49 12.57 -29.94
C PRO A 246 -15.95 11.46 -29.03
N CYS A 247 -15.69 10.28 -29.61
CA CYS A 247 -15.11 9.17 -28.86
C CYS A 247 -13.70 9.57 -28.39
N ARG A 248 -13.39 9.26 -27.12
CA ARG A 248 -12.11 9.59 -26.47
C ARG A 248 -11.26 8.34 -26.31
N PHE A 249 -9.95 8.53 -26.29
CA PHE A 249 -8.99 7.47 -26.03
C PHE A 249 -7.87 7.95 -25.11
N LEU A 250 -7.19 6.99 -24.49
CA LEU A 250 -5.98 7.23 -23.74
C LEU A 250 -4.76 6.75 -24.52
N THR A 251 -3.73 7.60 -24.62
CA THR A 251 -2.47 7.17 -25.25
C THR A 251 -1.63 6.39 -24.24
N VAL A 252 -1.31 5.15 -24.60
CA VAL A 252 -0.51 4.25 -23.77
C VAL A 252 0.66 3.67 -24.57
N HIS A 253 1.69 3.22 -23.87
CA HIS A 253 2.77 2.43 -24.45
C HIS A 253 2.69 1.01 -23.90
N GLU A 254 2.28 0.10 -24.76
CA GLU A 254 2.21 -1.32 -24.48
C GLU A 254 3.62 -1.89 -24.55
N PHE A 255 4.05 -2.57 -23.48
CA PHE A 255 5.29 -3.32 -23.51
C PHE A 255 5.11 -4.50 -24.45
N ILE A 256 5.76 -4.38 -25.61
CA ILE A 256 5.95 -5.46 -26.55
C ILE A 256 7.43 -5.70 -26.53
N PRO A 257 7.92 -6.64 -25.69
CA PRO A 257 9.31 -6.99 -25.79
C PRO A 257 9.55 -7.29 -27.27
N GLN A 258 10.59 -6.72 -27.87
CA GLN A 258 11.02 -7.20 -29.19
C GLN A 258 11.11 -8.73 -29.15
N PRO A 259 11.28 -9.44 -30.27
CA PRO A 259 11.78 -10.80 -30.20
C PRO A 259 13.12 -10.80 -29.44
N SER A 260 13.03 -10.81 -28.11
CA SER A 260 14.08 -11.02 -27.17
C SER A 260 14.43 -12.44 -27.50
N SER A 261 15.63 -12.62 -27.98
CA SER A 261 16.17 -13.94 -28.29
C SER A 261 16.04 -14.90 -27.09
N VAL A 262 15.77 -14.38 -25.88
CA VAL A 262 15.29 -15.11 -24.70
C VAL A 262 13.80 -15.46 -24.76
N HIS A 263 13.51 -16.75 -24.66
CA HIS A 263 12.16 -17.29 -24.57
C HIS A 263 11.39 -16.78 -23.33
N PRO A 264 10.07 -16.46 -23.43
CA PRO A 264 9.29 -15.87 -22.32
C PRO A 264 9.32 -16.66 -21.00
N LYS A 265 9.44 -17.99 -21.06
CA LYS A 265 9.57 -18.86 -19.86
C LYS A 265 10.85 -18.61 -19.06
N CYS A 266 11.90 -18.08 -19.69
CA CYS A 266 13.20 -17.86 -19.07
C CYS A 266 13.38 -16.43 -18.55
N ARG A 267 12.51 -15.48 -18.92
CA ARG A 267 12.64 -14.08 -18.49
C ARG A 267 12.58 -13.88 -16.97
N PRO A 268 11.67 -14.53 -16.22
CA PRO A 268 11.68 -14.42 -14.76
C PRO A 268 13.00 -14.89 -14.14
N LEU A 269 13.67 -15.91 -14.71
CA LEU A 269 14.98 -16.37 -14.25
C LEU A 269 16.03 -15.26 -14.37
N ILE A 270 16.03 -14.48 -15.46
CA ILE A 270 16.95 -13.35 -15.62
C ILE A 270 16.77 -12.35 -14.47
N GLY A 271 15.52 -12.00 -14.13
CA GLY A 271 15.22 -11.12 -13.00
C GLY A 271 15.73 -11.65 -11.66
N LEU A 272 15.47 -12.92 -11.38
CA LEU A 272 15.94 -13.57 -10.16
C LEU A 272 17.48 -13.60 -10.07
N LEU A 273 18.16 -13.87 -11.18
CA LEU A 273 19.63 -13.93 -11.23
C LEU A 273 20.31 -12.56 -11.22
N LEU A 274 19.60 -11.48 -11.56
CA LEU A 274 20.07 -10.11 -11.35
C LEU A 274 20.18 -9.75 -9.86
N GLY A 275 19.43 -10.45 -9.01
CA GLY A 275 19.31 -10.16 -7.59
C GLY A 275 18.03 -9.41 -7.29
N THR A 276 17.22 -10.02 -6.43
CA THR A 276 15.93 -9.53 -5.95
C THR A 276 15.86 -9.46 -4.44
N ASP A 277 14.76 -8.93 -3.90
CA ASP A 277 14.50 -8.94 -2.45
C ASP A 277 14.30 -10.35 -1.89
N SER A 278 13.85 -11.30 -2.72
CA SER A 278 13.72 -12.72 -2.38
C SER A 278 14.99 -13.53 -2.63
N MET A 279 15.81 -13.13 -3.61
CA MET A 279 16.98 -13.91 -4.05
C MET A 279 18.20 -13.00 -4.18
N PRO A 280 19.28 -13.19 -3.41
CA PRO A 280 20.47 -12.37 -3.56
C PRO A 280 21.10 -12.64 -4.93
N GLN A 281 22.00 -11.75 -5.34
CA GLN A 281 22.75 -11.92 -6.57
C GLN A 281 23.45 -13.28 -6.59
N THR A 282 23.15 -14.09 -7.60
CA THR A 282 23.65 -15.46 -7.71
C THR A 282 25.04 -15.53 -8.36
N LYS A 283 25.82 -16.57 -8.02
CA LYS A 283 27.06 -16.90 -8.72
C LYS A 283 26.70 -17.37 -10.14
N LEU A 284 27.48 -16.90 -11.11
CA LEU A 284 27.37 -17.32 -12.50
C LEU A 284 28.58 -18.19 -12.88
N PRO A 285 28.52 -18.92 -14.00
CA PRO A 285 29.71 -19.55 -14.57
C PRO A 285 30.85 -18.55 -14.81
N ASN A 286 32.08 -18.92 -14.46
CA ASN A 286 33.25 -18.02 -14.47
C ASN A 286 33.47 -17.32 -15.83
N TYR A 287 33.17 -17.99 -16.94
CA TYR A 287 33.33 -17.45 -18.29
C TYR A 287 32.38 -16.28 -18.59
N LEU A 288 31.27 -16.11 -17.84
CA LEU A 288 30.38 -14.96 -18.02
C LEU A 288 30.95 -13.68 -17.41
N TYR A 289 31.82 -13.78 -16.40
CA TYR A 289 32.37 -12.58 -15.74
C TYR A 289 33.34 -11.81 -16.64
N SER A 290 34.08 -12.49 -17.52
CA SER A 290 34.92 -11.81 -18.52
C SER A 290 34.06 -10.99 -19.49
N ILE A 291 32.90 -11.53 -19.91
CA ILE A 291 31.93 -10.83 -20.76
C ILE A 291 31.36 -9.61 -20.02
N ILE A 292 30.90 -9.79 -18.77
CA ILE A 292 30.37 -8.69 -17.94
C ILE A 292 31.39 -7.56 -17.80
N ASN A 293 32.67 -7.89 -17.63
CA ASN A 293 33.74 -6.92 -17.46
C ASN A 293 34.18 -6.25 -18.77
N SER A 294 33.92 -6.87 -19.92
CA SER A 294 34.24 -6.32 -21.25
C SER A 294 33.28 -5.22 -21.72
N ILE A 295 32.09 -5.13 -21.13
CA ILE A 295 31.10 -4.11 -21.50
C ILE A 295 31.46 -2.78 -20.82
N GLU A 296 31.93 -1.78 -21.56
CA GLU A 296 32.37 -0.51 -20.96
C GLU A 296 31.20 0.45 -20.61
N LYS A 297 31.47 1.40 -19.69
CA LYS A 297 30.66 2.62 -19.43
C LYS A 297 29.19 2.40 -19.02
N LYS A 298 28.87 1.31 -18.32
CA LYS A 298 27.53 1.02 -17.75
C LYS A 298 27.64 0.51 -16.31
N SER A 299 26.56 0.51 -15.53
CA SER A 299 26.54 -0.07 -14.18
C SER A 299 26.77 -1.58 -14.22
N TYR A 300 27.30 -2.17 -13.14
CA TYR A 300 27.50 -3.63 -13.07
C TYR A 300 26.19 -4.41 -13.32
N LYS A 301 25.06 -3.95 -12.77
CA LYS A 301 23.74 -4.56 -12.96
C LYS A 301 23.29 -4.51 -14.42
N PHE A 302 23.49 -3.38 -15.09
CA PHE A 302 23.22 -3.26 -16.52
C PHE A 302 24.05 -4.25 -17.35
N ARG A 303 25.36 -4.34 -17.10
CA ARG A 303 26.26 -5.27 -17.80
C ARG A 303 25.88 -6.74 -17.56
N ARG A 304 25.54 -7.06 -16.31
CA ARG A 304 25.04 -8.38 -15.91
C ARG A 304 23.73 -8.72 -16.61
N PHE A 305 22.79 -7.78 -16.69
CA PHE A 305 21.52 -7.98 -17.41
C PHE A 305 21.74 -8.31 -18.88
N LEU A 306 22.52 -7.49 -19.60
CA LEU A 306 22.81 -7.75 -21.01
C LEU A 306 23.51 -9.09 -21.23
N THR A 307 24.45 -9.44 -20.34
CA THR A 307 25.13 -10.74 -20.40
C THR A 307 24.15 -11.89 -20.19
N LEU A 308 23.25 -11.79 -19.21
CA LEU A 308 22.22 -12.80 -18.97
C LEU A 308 21.25 -12.91 -20.13
N VAL A 309 20.79 -11.80 -20.71
CA VAL A 309 19.91 -11.80 -21.90
C VAL A 309 20.59 -12.51 -23.07
N SER A 310 21.83 -12.12 -23.39
CA SER A 310 22.62 -12.75 -24.46
C SER A 310 22.86 -14.24 -24.20
N TRP A 311 23.18 -14.61 -22.95
CA TRP A 311 23.43 -16.00 -22.58
C TRP A 311 22.17 -16.87 -22.64
N PHE A 312 21.08 -16.44 -22.00
CA PHE A 312 19.81 -17.18 -22.03
C PHE A 312 19.23 -17.33 -23.43
N SER A 313 19.54 -16.41 -24.34
CA SER A 313 19.06 -16.46 -25.71
C SER A 313 19.59 -17.64 -26.53
N GLN A 314 20.71 -18.22 -26.11
CA GLN A 314 21.35 -19.35 -26.80
C GLN A 314 20.61 -20.67 -26.57
N PHE A 315 19.73 -20.73 -25.56
CA PHE A 315 19.05 -21.97 -25.15
C PHE A 315 17.62 -22.11 -25.68
N GLY A 316 17.05 -21.06 -26.29
CA GLY A 316 15.67 -21.08 -26.78
C GLY A 316 14.68 -21.49 -25.68
N THR A 317 13.94 -22.59 -25.90
CA THR A 317 12.96 -23.13 -24.94
C THR A 317 13.60 -23.94 -23.80
N ASP A 318 14.89 -24.29 -23.89
CA ASP A 318 15.57 -25.08 -22.87
C ASP A 318 15.96 -24.22 -21.66
N SER A 319 15.10 -24.22 -20.65
CA SER A 319 15.37 -23.58 -19.36
C SER A 319 16.21 -24.43 -18.41
N GLN A 320 16.39 -25.73 -18.67
CA GLN A 320 17.01 -26.65 -17.71
C GLN A 320 18.54 -26.55 -17.75
N THR A 321 19.14 -26.53 -18.95
CA THR A 321 20.59 -26.40 -19.11
C THR A 321 21.20 -25.18 -18.42
N PRO A 322 20.69 -23.94 -18.61
CA PRO A 322 21.25 -22.79 -17.92
C PRO A 322 21.12 -22.88 -16.40
N ILE A 323 20.04 -23.49 -15.89
CA ILE A 323 19.88 -23.73 -14.44
C ILE A 323 20.94 -24.72 -13.94
N ASP A 324 21.18 -25.82 -14.65
CA ASP A 324 22.17 -26.82 -14.25
C ASP A 324 23.59 -26.23 -14.24
N GLU A 325 23.93 -25.36 -15.19
CA GLU A 325 25.18 -24.59 -15.20
C GLU A 325 25.33 -23.67 -13.98
N ILE A 326 24.25 -22.99 -13.58
CA ILE A 326 24.24 -22.17 -12.36
C ILE A 326 24.43 -23.05 -11.13
N LEU A 327 23.74 -24.19 -11.03
CA LEU A 327 23.86 -25.10 -9.89
C LEU A 327 25.28 -25.66 -9.73
N LYS A 328 26.02 -25.87 -10.84
CA LYS A 328 27.43 -26.29 -10.80
C LYS A 328 28.33 -25.29 -10.07
N CYS A 329 27.95 -24.01 -10.00
CA CYS A 329 28.70 -22.96 -9.31
C CYS A 329 28.61 -23.02 -7.77
N TYR A 330 27.80 -23.92 -7.23
CA TYR A 330 27.53 -24.06 -5.80
C TYR A 330 27.90 -25.44 -5.29
N SER A 331 28.27 -25.53 -4.00
CA SER A 331 28.51 -26.80 -3.32
C SER A 331 27.24 -27.62 -3.20
N SER A 332 27.36 -28.94 -2.97
CA SER A 332 26.20 -29.84 -2.81
C SER A 332 25.21 -29.37 -1.75
N LYS A 333 25.69 -28.81 -0.63
CA LYS A 333 24.85 -28.27 0.46
C LYS A 333 24.12 -26.98 0.06
N GLU A 334 24.75 -26.12 -0.73
CA GLU A 334 24.15 -24.86 -1.19
C GLU A 334 23.13 -25.07 -2.32
N ARG A 335 23.33 -26.09 -3.17
CA ARG A 335 22.43 -26.39 -4.30
C ARG A 335 20.99 -26.60 -3.87
N GLY A 336 20.75 -27.38 -2.82
CA GLY A 336 19.40 -27.63 -2.30
C GLY A 336 18.71 -26.34 -1.83
N LYS A 337 19.43 -25.47 -1.13
CA LYS A 337 18.93 -24.16 -0.67
C LYS A 337 18.62 -23.24 -1.86
N LEU A 338 19.53 -23.17 -2.83
CA LEU A 338 19.36 -22.37 -4.04
C LEU A 338 18.17 -22.84 -4.87
N LEU A 339 18.01 -24.15 -5.07
CA LEU A 339 16.88 -24.75 -5.77
C LEU A 339 15.55 -24.42 -5.10
N LYS A 340 15.47 -24.59 -3.78
CA LYS A 340 14.28 -24.22 -3.00
C LYS A 340 13.90 -22.76 -3.25
N MET A 341 14.84 -21.83 -3.01
CA MET A 341 14.60 -20.40 -3.16
C MET A 341 14.23 -20.00 -4.60
N LEU A 342 14.95 -20.56 -5.58
CA LEU A 342 14.69 -20.30 -7.00
C LEU A 342 13.27 -20.75 -7.35
N THR A 343 12.88 -21.95 -6.93
CA THR A 343 11.55 -22.50 -7.23
C THR A 343 10.43 -21.70 -6.56
N GLU A 344 10.60 -21.36 -5.27
CA GLU A 344 9.62 -20.56 -4.52
C GLU A 344 9.46 -19.14 -5.09
N SER A 345 10.58 -18.47 -5.42
CA SER A 345 10.53 -17.12 -6.00
C SER A 345 9.95 -17.13 -7.41
N LEU A 346 10.32 -18.14 -8.21
CA LEU A 346 9.87 -18.26 -9.59
C LEU A 346 8.36 -18.51 -9.69
N ALA A 347 7.78 -19.23 -8.73
CA ALA A 347 6.35 -19.53 -8.69
C ALA A 347 5.45 -18.27 -8.69
N GLY A 348 5.95 -17.14 -8.21
CA GLY A 348 5.22 -15.86 -8.19
C GLY A 348 4.99 -15.24 -9.58
N TYR A 349 5.78 -15.62 -10.59
CA TYR A 349 5.75 -15.01 -11.93
C TYR A 349 4.94 -15.81 -12.96
N PHE A 350 4.56 -17.05 -12.64
CA PHE A 350 3.80 -17.89 -13.55
C PHE A 350 2.28 -17.73 -13.33
N PRO A 351 1.49 -17.52 -14.39
CA PRO A 351 0.03 -17.42 -14.28
C PRO A 351 -0.56 -18.76 -13.80
N ASN A 352 -1.56 -18.67 -12.93
CA ASN A 352 -2.35 -19.81 -12.51
C ASN A 352 -3.81 -19.61 -12.95
N LEU A 353 -4.26 -20.35 -13.97
CA LEU A 353 -5.60 -20.19 -14.53
C LEU A 353 -6.72 -20.52 -13.53
N TYR A 354 -6.51 -21.50 -12.64
CA TYR A 354 -7.47 -21.81 -11.57
C TYR A 354 -7.60 -20.64 -10.58
N LEU A 355 -6.47 -20.04 -10.22
CA LEU A 355 -6.46 -18.82 -9.41
C LEU A 355 -7.17 -17.67 -10.13
N GLY A 356 -6.88 -17.46 -11.42
CA GLY A 356 -7.53 -16.44 -12.24
C GLY A 356 -9.05 -16.60 -12.29
N GLN A 357 -9.54 -17.83 -12.49
CA GLN A 357 -10.96 -18.15 -12.44
C GLN A 357 -11.58 -17.82 -11.07
N LYS A 358 -10.93 -18.26 -9.98
CA LYS A 358 -11.39 -18.00 -8.62
C LYS A 358 -11.48 -16.50 -8.32
N LEU A 359 -10.43 -15.74 -8.67
CA LEU A 359 -10.40 -14.28 -8.50
C LEU A 359 -11.47 -13.59 -9.35
N SER A 360 -11.71 -14.07 -10.57
CA SER A 360 -12.77 -13.54 -11.44
C SER A 360 -14.15 -13.71 -10.79
N VAL A 361 -14.44 -14.88 -10.22
CA VAL A 361 -15.70 -15.11 -9.50
C VAL A 361 -15.81 -14.15 -8.32
N SER A 362 -14.76 -14.03 -7.48
CA SER A 362 -14.78 -13.12 -6.33
C SER A 362 -14.92 -11.64 -6.72
N LEU A 363 -14.40 -11.22 -7.88
CA LEU A 363 -14.53 -9.86 -8.39
C LEU A 363 -15.97 -9.52 -8.84
N HIS A 364 -16.76 -10.53 -9.23
CA HIS A 364 -18.12 -10.37 -9.78
C HIS A 364 -19.25 -10.77 -8.81
N GLN A 365 -18.92 -11.27 -7.61
CA GLN A 365 -19.93 -11.71 -6.66
C GLN A 365 -20.68 -10.54 -6.00
N GLU A 366 -21.89 -10.26 -6.50
CA GLU A 366 -22.98 -9.59 -5.77
C GLU A 366 -23.96 -10.59 -5.12
N THR A 367 -23.81 -11.90 -5.37
CA THR A 367 -24.65 -12.97 -4.80
C THR A 367 -23.83 -14.22 -4.43
N PRO A 368 -24.24 -14.98 -3.39
CA PRO A 368 -23.52 -16.15 -2.92
C PRO A 368 -23.73 -17.31 -3.90
N VAL A 369 -22.65 -17.75 -4.55
CA VAL A 369 -22.70 -18.93 -5.40
C VAL A 369 -22.65 -20.17 -4.52
N SER A 370 -23.68 -21.00 -4.67
CA SER A 370 -23.76 -22.37 -4.18
C SER A 370 -22.54 -23.16 -4.62
N THR A 371 -21.94 -23.89 -3.67
CA THR A 371 -20.78 -24.76 -3.84
C THR A 371 -21.01 -25.82 -4.91
N GLY A 372 -20.69 -25.48 -6.17
CA GLY A 372 -20.62 -26.40 -7.29
C GLY A 372 -19.18 -26.88 -7.50
N ASN A 373 -18.95 -28.17 -7.28
CA ASN A 373 -17.74 -28.94 -7.55
C ASN A 373 -16.46 -28.51 -6.80
N GLN A 374 -16.25 -29.14 -5.63
CA GLN A 374 -14.92 -29.31 -5.05
C GLN A 374 -14.06 -30.15 -6.00
N LEU A 375 -13.46 -29.52 -7.00
CA LEU A 375 -12.28 -30.06 -7.67
C LEU A 375 -11.13 -30.05 -6.66
N ASN A 376 -10.48 -31.20 -6.49
CA ASN A 376 -9.41 -31.47 -5.53
C ASN A 376 -8.48 -30.26 -5.36
N SER A 377 -8.51 -29.67 -4.16
CA SER A 377 -7.60 -28.57 -3.83
C SER A 377 -6.15 -29.07 -3.92
N PRO A 378 -5.23 -28.32 -4.56
CA PRO A 378 -3.83 -28.72 -4.64
C PRO A 378 -3.24 -28.88 -3.23
N ILE A 379 -2.43 -29.94 -3.08
CA ILE A 379 -1.86 -30.36 -1.80
C ILE A 379 -0.83 -29.32 -1.33
N PHE A 380 -1.08 -28.77 -0.15
CA PHE A 380 -0.15 -27.92 0.60
C PHE A 380 1.11 -28.71 0.96
N VAL A 381 2.29 -28.23 0.56
CA VAL A 381 3.56 -28.78 1.05
C VAL A 381 4.41 -27.68 1.64
N TYR A 382 4.13 -27.34 2.90
CA TYR A 382 5.10 -26.66 3.74
C TYR A 382 6.10 -27.70 4.26
N SER A 383 7.35 -27.60 3.81
CA SER A 383 8.45 -28.36 4.38
C SER A 383 9.33 -27.40 5.20
N PRO A 384 9.19 -27.40 6.54
CA PRO A 384 10.06 -26.61 7.42
C PRO A 384 11.49 -27.16 7.49
N GLN A 385 11.74 -28.32 6.88
CA GLN A 385 13.05 -28.97 6.90
C GLN A 385 14.02 -28.25 5.94
N GLU A 386 15.25 -28.05 6.39
CA GLU A 386 16.32 -27.57 5.51
C GLU A 386 16.53 -28.56 4.36
N ALA A 387 16.68 -28.04 3.14
CA ALA A 387 16.96 -28.77 1.89
C ALA A 387 18.35 -29.42 1.85
N ASN A 388 18.79 -30.02 2.96
CA ASN A 388 20.11 -30.59 3.13
C ASN A 388 20.15 -32.11 2.87
N SER A 389 19.01 -32.77 2.64
CA SER A 389 18.98 -34.18 2.26
C SER A 389 18.89 -34.36 0.73
N THR A 390 19.51 -35.42 0.22
CA THR A 390 19.50 -35.78 -1.21
C THR A 390 18.07 -35.90 -1.74
N THR A 391 17.16 -36.48 -0.96
CA THR A 391 15.74 -36.64 -1.29
C THR A 391 15.02 -35.31 -1.49
N GLN A 392 15.30 -34.30 -0.65
CA GLN A 392 14.69 -32.98 -0.80
C GLN A 392 15.22 -32.21 -2.01
N THR A 393 16.50 -32.35 -2.32
CA THR A 393 17.09 -31.72 -3.52
C THR A 393 16.44 -32.25 -4.80
N VAL A 394 16.27 -33.57 -4.92
CA VAL A 394 15.57 -34.21 -6.05
C VAL A 394 14.12 -33.73 -6.16
N LEU A 395 13.44 -33.60 -5.03
CA LEU A 395 12.08 -33.07 -4.97
C LEU A 395 12.02 -31.62 -5.48
N TRP A 396 12.91 -30.73 -5.04
CA TRP A 396 12.96 -29.35 -5.53
C TRP A 396 13.30 -29.25 -7.03
N GLN A 397 14.21 -30.09 -7.54
CA GLN A 397 14.50 -30.17 -8.97
C GLN A 397 13.26 -30.57 -9.78
N ARG A 398 12.52 -31.58 -9.32
CA ARG A 398 11.27 -31.99 -9.97
C ARG A 398 10.26 -30.84 -10.00
N ARG A 399 10.07 -30.15 -8.87
CA ARG A 399 9.14 -29.01 -8.75
C ARG A 399 9.49 -27.88 -9.71
N LEU A 400 10.78 -27.55 -9.80
CA LEU A 400 11.26 -26.53 -10.73
C LEU A 400 11.00 -26.93 -12.18
N SER A 401 11.24 -28.20 -12.53
CA SER A 401 10.94 -28.72 -13.88
C SER A 401 9.44 -28.64 -14.21
N ASP A 402 8.58 -29.02 -13.26
CA ASP A 402 7.12 -28.97 -13.43
C ASP A 402 6.64 -27.51 -13.65
N LEU A 403 7.19 -26.56 -12.87
CA LEU A 403 6.91 -25.13 -13.01
C LEU A 403 7.32 -24.59 -14.39
N LEU A 404 8.52 -24.91 -14.86
CA LEU A 404 9.03 -24.49 -16.17
C LEU A 404 8.26 -25.12 -17.35
N LYS A 405 7.69 -26.31 -17.14
CA LYS A 405 6.79 -26.97 -18.09
C LYS A 405 5.38 -26.38 -18.10
N GLY A 406 5.04 -25.49 -17.17
CA GLY A 406 3.69 -24.94 -17.02
C GLY A 406 2.69 -25.92 -16.41
N GLN A 407 3.18 -27.00 -15.79
CA GLN A 407 2.34 -27.97 -15.08
C GLN A 407 2.03 -27.39 -13.70
N SER A 408 0.94 -26.64 -13.61
CA SER A 408 0.54 -25.86 -12.43
C SER A 408 -0.01 -26.73 -11.28
N THR A 409 0.74 -27.75 -10.83
CA THR A 409 0.28 -28.67 -9.77
C THR A 409 0.79 -28.32 -8.38
N ILE A 410 1.74 -27.39 -8.25
CA ILE A 410 2.42 -27.15 -6.97
C ILE A 410 2.36 -25.67 -6.60
N ILE A 411 1.38 -25.36 -5.77
CA ILE A 411 1.40 -24.14 -4.97
C ILE A 411 2.48 -24.32 -3.90
N LEU A 412 3.66 -23.80 -4.17
CA LEU A 412 4.67 -23.63 -3.13
C LEU A 412 4.25 -22.45 -2.26
N GLY A 413 3.92 -22.73 -1.00
CA GLY A 413 3.82 -21.71 0.04
C GLY A 413 2.57 -20.81 0.04
N SER A 414 1.84 -20.62 -1.07
CA SER A 414 0.69 -19.69 -1.07
C SER A 414 -0.62 -20.36 -0.64
N MET A 415 -0.74 -20.60 0.67
CA MET A 415 -2.02 -20.98 1.24
C MET A 415 -2.99 -19.81 1.12
N ASP A 416 -4.19 -20.06 0.61
CA ASP A 416 -5.29 -19.13 0.80
C ASP A 416 -5.65 -19.11 2.27
N PHE A 417 -5.16 -18.11 3.01
CA PHE A 417 -5.44 -18.01 4.44
C PHE A 417 -6.92 -17.79 4.74
N THR A 418 -7.69 -17.30 3.76
CA THR A 418 -9.15 -17.11 3.87
C THR A 418 -9.96 -18.40 3.71
N GLN A 419 -9.30 -19.52 3.40
CA GLN A 419 -9.98 -20.81 3.23
C GLN A 419 -10.82 -21.18 4.47
N ARG A 420 -12.09 -21.56 4.30
CA ARG A 420 -13.06 -21.85 5.38
C ARG A 420 -13.52 -20.66 6.21
N TRP A 421 -13.11 -19.43 5.92
CA TRP A 421 -13.76 -18.27 6.50
C TRP A 421 -15.24 -18.23 6.09
N SER A 422 -16.08 -17.60 6.92
CA SER A 422 -17.46 -17.33 6.54
C SER A 422 -17.51 -16.40 5.32
N THR A 423 -18.62 -16.41 4.59
CA THR A 423 -18.83 -15.51 3.45
C THR A 423 -18.68 -14.05 3.86
N ASN A 424 -19.24 -13.67 5.00
CA ASN A 424 -19.16 -12.32 5.54
C ASN A 424 -17.73 -11.87 5.83
N LEU A 425 -16.95 -12.72 6.52
CA LEU A 425 -15.55 -12.42 6.84
C LEU A 425 -14.69 -12.35 5.56
N SER A 426 -14.95 -13.23 4.59
CA SER A 426 -14.28 -13.21 3.29
C SER A 426 -14.61 -11.94 2.52
N GLN A 427 -15.88 -11.53 2.48
CA GLN A 427 -16.31 -10.28 1.83
C GLN A 427 -15.70 -9.05 2.52
N LEU A 428 -15.61 -9.05 3.85
CA LEU A 428 -14.96 -7.97 4.60
C LEU A 428 -13.50 -7.78 4.17
N TYR A 429 -12.76 -8.89 4.02
CA TYR A 429 -11.39 -8.88 3.51
C TYR A 429 -11.32 -8.45 2.04
N PHE A 430 -12.12 -9.08 1.16
CA PHE A 430 -12.13 -8.82 -0.28
C PHE A 430 -12.48 -7.37 -0.63
N LYS A 431 -13.35 -6.73 0.16
CA LYS A 431 -13.73 -5.30 0.04
C LYS A 431 -12.74 -4.34 0.73
N HIS A 432 -11.57 -4.83 1.17
CA HIS A 432 -10.50 -4.03 1.75
C HIS A 432 -10.93 -3.23 3.00
N LYS A 433 -11.83 -3.80 3.82
CA LYS A 433 -12.36 -3.12 5.03
C LYS A 433 -11.52 -3.39 6.29
N LEU A 434 -10.59 -4.35 6.21
CA LEU A 434 -9.62 -4.62 7.27
C LEU A 434 -8.41 -3.69 7.15
N ALA A 435 -7.89 -3.24 8.30
CA ALA A 435 -6.71 -2.39 8.36
C ALA A 435 -5.48 -3.11 7.80
N PRO A 436 -4.53 -2.36 7.19
CA PRO A 436 -3.31 -2.96 6.67
C PRO A 436 -2.48 -3.59 7.79
N PHE A 437 -1.66 -4.58 7.42
CA PHE A 437 -0.67 -5.23 8.31
C PHE A 437 -1.23 -6.02 9.51
N ILE A 438 -2.56 -6.15 9.71
CA ILE A 438 -3.09 -6.96 10.83
C ILE A 438 -3.02 -8.46 10.58
N LEU A 439 -2.99 -8.89 9.31
CA LEU A 439 -3.00 -10.30 8.91
C LEU A 439 -1.58 -10.87 8.81
N THR A 440 -0.63 -10.09 8.29
CA THR A 440 0.77 -10.50 8.11
C THR A 440 1.42 -11.09 9.36
N PRO A 441 1.33 -10.49 10.56
CA PRO A 441 1.96 -11.05 11.75
C PRO A 441 1.45 -12.44 12.13
N ILE A 442 0.23 -12.80 11.72
CA ILE A 442 -0.44 -14.06 12.07
C ILE A 442 -0.18 -15.12 11.00
N TYR A 443 -0.33 -14.73 9.73
CA TYR A 443 -0.34 -15.67 8.60
C TYR A 443 0.99 -15.71 7.84
N CYS A 444 1.95 -14.84 8.15
CA CYS A 444 3.27 -14.85 7.52
C CYS A 444 4.37 -15.23 8.51
N GLN A 445 5.27 -16.11 8.09
CA GLN A 445 6.43 -16.45 8.88
C GLN A 445 7.32 -15.23 9.14
N GLY A 446 7.76 -15.10 10.40
CA GLY A 446 8.68 -14.04 10.82
C GLY A 446 8.02 -12.68 11.01
N GLY A 447 6.72 -12.60 11.32
CA GLY A 447 6.08 -11.36 11.78
C GLY A 447 5.74 -10.34 10.71
N VAL A 448 5.67 -9.06 11.07
CA VAL A 448 5.42 -7.93 10.15
C VAL A 448 6.43 -6.81 10.35
N VAL A 449 6.98 -6.28 9.24
CA VAL A 449 7.78 -5.05 9.27
C VAL A 449 6.84 -3.88 9.01
N LEU A 450 6.53 -3.13 10.05
CA LEU A 450 5.60 -2.01 9.95
C LEU A 450 6.26 -0.85 9.20
N PRO A 451 5.55 -0.20 8.26
CA PRO A 451 6.15 0.88 7.47
C PRO A 451 6.61 2.08 8.29
N LEU A 452 7.57 2.83 7.75
CA LEU A 452 8.07 4.04 8.41
C LEU A 452 7.06 5.18 8.25
N LEU A 453 6.48 5.61 9.37
CA LEU A 453 5.59 6.75 9.47
C LEU A 453 6.37 8.05 9.69
N ILE A 454 5.73 9.19 9.42
CA ILE A 454 6.27 10.51 9.77
C ILE A 454 6.05 10.74 11.26
N GLU A 455 7.08 10.43 12.02
CA GLU A 455 7.03 10.51 13.48
C GLU A 455 8.21 11.31 14.02
N ASN A 456 7.96 12.02 15.11
CA ASN A 456 8.99 12.62 15.92
C ASN A 456 9.59 11.55 16.85
N PRO A 457 10.90 11.21 16.71
CA PRO A 457 11.53 10.20 17.55
C PRO A 457 11.67 10.60 19.02
N ASN A 458 11.47 11.88 19.34
CA ASN A 458 11.56 12.39 20.71
C ASN A 458 10.25 12.21 21.50
N ILE A 459 9.16 11.80 20.84
CA ILE A 459 7.90 11.48 21.52
C ILE A 459 8.00 10.03 22.03
N GLU A 460 7.59 9.81 23.29
CA GLU A 460 7.75 8.54 24.01
C GLU A 460 7.08 7.36 23.30
N LEU A 461 5.86 7.56 22.80
CA LEU A 461 5.07 6.52 22.15
C LEU A 461 4.97 6.77 20.64
N SER A 462 5.35 5.78 19.83
CA SER A 462 5.05 5.77 18.39
C SER A 462 3.55 5.63 18.11
N ALA A 463 3.11 5.95 16.89
CA ALA A 463 1.73 5.71 16.45
C ALA A 463 1.36 4.22 16.54
N TYR A 464 2.33 3.34 16.30
CA TYR A 464 2.16 1.90 16.45
C TYR A 464 1.99 1.47 17.91
N GLU A 465 2.73 2.06 18.85
CA GLU A 465 2.54 1.77 20.28
C GLU A 465 1.18 2.25 20.78
N ILE A 466 0.75 3.46 20.39
CA ILE A 466 -0.57 3.99 20.77
C ILE A 466 -1.70 3.06 20.28
N SER A 467 -1.57 2.52 19.06
CA SER A 467 -2.60 1.65 18.46
C SER A 467 -2.39 0.15 18.72
N LEU A 468 -1.39 -0.24 19.51
CA LEU A 468 -1.09 -1.64 19.83
C LEU A 468 -2.29 -2.38 20.46
N PRO A 469 -3.06 -1.80 21.42
CA PRO A 469 -4.23 -2.49 21.98
C PRO A 469 -5.26 -2.91 20.93
N LEU A 470 -5.49 -2.04 19.94
CA LEU A 470 -6.43 -2.33 18.86
C LEU A 470 -5.91 -3.47 17.97
N ARG A 471 -4.62 -3.44 17.58
CA ARG A 471 -4.00 -4.53 16.79
C ARG A 471 -3.96 -5.85 17.55
N TRP A 472 -3.60 -5.82 18.82
CA TRP A 472 -3.57 -7.00 19.69
C TRP A 472 -4.94 -7.70 19.73
N MET A 473 -6.03 -6.93 19.82
CA MET A 473 -7.37 -7.49 19.76
C MET A 473 -7.69 -8.15 18.42
N HIS A 474 -7.27 -7.57 17.29
CA HIS A 474 -7.37 -8.24 15.98
C HIS A 474 -6.64 -9.58 16.00
N TYR A 475 -5.42 -9.63 16.55
CA TYR A 475 -4.63 -10.86 16.61
C TYR A 475 -5.34 -11.95 17.40
N ARG A 476 -5.91 -11.61 18.56
CA ARG A 476 -6.65 -12.57 19.39
C ARG A 476 -7.88 -13.11 18.69
N LEU A 477 -8.67 -12.23 18.04
CA LEU A 477 -9.87 -12.61 17.29
C LEU A 477 -9.54 -13.52 16.11
N LEU A 478 -8.55 -13.14 15.29
CA LEU A 478 -8.12 -13.92 14.13
C LEU A 478 -7.55 -15.29 14.54
N CYS A 479 -6.74 -15.34 15.62
CA CYS A 479 -6.31 -16.59 16.21
C CYS A 479 -7.51 -17.43 16.68
N GLY A 480 -8.49 -16.82 17.35
CA GLY A 480 -9.72 -17.48 17.81
C GLY A 480 -10.55 -18.08 16.67
N ILE A 481 -10.68 -17.35 15.55
CA ILE A 481 -11.35 -17.84 14.33
C ILE A 481 -10.68 -19.12 13.83
N GLU A 482 -9.35 -19.12 13.66
CA GLU A 482 -8.66 -20.31 13.16
C GLU A 482 -8.70 -21.48 14.16
N HIS A 483 -8.78 -21.19 15.47
CA HIS A 483 -9.00 -22.21 16.49
C HIS A 483 -10.38 -22.87 16.34
N ASN A 484 -11.44 -22.08 16.21
CA ASN A 484 -12.80 -22.57 16.02
C ASN A 484 -12.95 -23.36 14.71
N LEU A 485 -12.27 -22.94 13.64
CA LEU A 485 -12.30 -23.62 12.34
C LEU A 485 -11.40 -24.87 12.28
N SER A 486 -10.67 -25.20 13.36
CA SER A 486 -9.66 -26.26 13.37
C SER A 486 -8.62 -26.08 12.25
N GLN A 487 -8.13 -24.85 12.11
CA GLN A 487 -7.20 -24.39 11.08
C GLN A 487 -5.92 -23.78 11.68
N LYS A 488 -5.49 -24.23 12.86
CA LYS A 488 -4.31 -23.70 13.57
C LYS A 488 -3.02 -23.75 12.73
N GLN A 489 -2.93 -24.69 11.80
CA GLN A 489 -1.82 -24.79 10.85
C GLN A 489 -1.63 -23.53 9.98
N LYS A 490 -2.64 -22.67 9.88
CA LYS A 490 -2.53 -21.40 9.15
C LYS A 490 -1.78 -20.32 9.92
N LEU A 491 -1.71 -20.43 11.25
CA LEU A 491 -1.13 -19.43 12.16
C LEU A 491 0.41 -19.51 12.16
N ILE A 492 1.03 -19.54 10.99
CA ILE A 492 2.47 -19.78 10.83
C ILE A 492 3.34 -18.62 11.34
N GLY A 493 2.77 -17.43 11.52
CA GLY A 493 3.43 -16.27 12.12
C GLY A 493 3.45 -16.30 13.64
N LEU A 494 2.56 -17.08 14.29
CA LEU A 494 2.49 -17.24 15.73
C LEU A 494 3.44 -18.37 16.19
N ASN A 495 4.67 -18.02 16.60
CA ASN A 495 5.62 -19.03 17.12
C ASN A 495 6.72 -18.45 18.05
N PRO A 496 6.58 -18.54 19.39
CA PRO A 496 5.34 -18.63 20.16
C PRO A 496 4.62 -17.26 20.28
N TYR A 497 5.27 -16.18 19.83
CA TYR A 497 4.78 -14.80 19.89
C TYR A 497 4.43 -14.29 18.50
N ILE A 498 3.61 -13.25 18.45
CA ILE A 498 3.49 -12.39 17.29
C ILE A 498 4.70 -11.43 17.26
N LEU A 499 5.27 -11.22 16.08
CA LEU A 499 6.42 -10.35 15.89
C LEU A 499 6.03 -9.10 15.08
N GLU A 500 6.27 -7.91 15.64
CA GLU A 500 6.23 -6.63 14.93
C GLU A 500 7.63 -6.01 14.92
N TYR A 501 8.09 -5.49 13.78
CA TYR A 501 9.31 -4.70 13.67
C TYR A 501 8.96 -3.27 13.32
N HIS A 502 9.33 -2.32 14.17
CA HIS A 502 9.14 -0.91 13.88
C HIS A 502 10.19 -0.04 14.55
N ARG A 503 10.23 1.23 14.10
CA ARG A 503 11.14 2.23 14.66
C ARG A 503 10.74 2.55 16.10
N VAL A 504 11.74 2.63 16.98
CA VAL A 504 11.63 3.23 18.31
C VAL A 504 12.82 4.18 18.44
N GLY A 505 12.55 5.49 18.50
CA GLY A 505 13.61 6.51 18.46
C GLY A 505 14.50 6.40 17.22
N GLY A 506 15.79 6.16 17.41
CA GLY A 506 16.78 6.03 16.33
C GLY A 506 17.08 4.60 15.87
N THR A 507 16.37 3.59 16.38
CA THR A 507 16.69 2.18 16.14
C THR A 507 15.48 1.39 15.64
N LEU A 508 15.76 0.26 14.96
CA LEU A 508 14.75 -0.75 14.63
C LEU A 508 14.60 -1.71 15.82
N THR A 509 13.38 -1.88 16.29
CA THR A 509 13.05 -2.70 17.46
C THR A 509 12.05 -3.78 17.10
N THR A 510 12.25 -4.98 17.65
CA THR A 510 11.33 -6.11 17.54
C THR A 510 10.45 -6.18 18.77
N TYR A 511 9.15 -6.25 18.57
CA TYR A 511 8.15 -6.49 19.60
C TYR A 511 7.73 -7.95 19.54
N GLN A 512 7.92 -8.66 20.64
CA GLN A 512 7.43 -10.02 20.83
C GLN A 512 6.15 -9.95 21.66
N ILE A 513 5.00 -10.05 21.00
CA ILE A 513 3.69 -9.82 21.58
C ILE A 513 3.05 -11.17 21.92
N GLN A 514 2.66 -11.34 23.18
CA GLN A 514 1.91 -12.52 23.61
C GLN A 514 0.46 -12.40 23.17
N VAL A 515 -0.02 -13.41 22.46
CA VAL A 515 -1.39 -13.48 21.93
C VAL A 515 -1.97 -14.84 22.25
N ASP A 516 -3.04 -14.85 23.01
CA ASP A 516 -3.90 -16.00 23.24
C ASP A 516 -5.16 -15.91 22.36
N PRO A 517 -5.65 -17.04 21.80
CA PRO A 517 -6.85 -17.04 20.97
C PRO A 517 -8.08 -16.58 21.76
N LEU A 518 -8.86 -15.65 21.21
CA LEU A 518 -10.13 -15.21 21.79
C LEU A 518 -11.30 -15.82 21.01
N ILE A 519 -12.01 -16.74 21.67
CA ILE A 519 -13.22 -17.36 21.13
C ILE A 519 -14.43 -16.52 21.55
N LEU A 520 -15.17 -15.99 20.57
CA LEU A 520 -16.36 -15.19 20.82
C LEU A 520 -17.54 -16.06 21.25
N ASN A 521 -18.22 -15.64 22.30
CA ASN A 521 -19.55 -16.14 22.65
C ASN A 521 -20.60 -15.24 21.99
N GLN A 522 -21.26 -15.77 20.95
CA GLN A 522 -22.25 -15.03 20.16
C GLN A 522 -23.50 -14.62 20.95
N HIS A 523 -23.74 -15.20 22.14
CA HIS A 523 -24.90 -14.88 22.97
C HIS A 523 -24.60 -13.84 24.06
N GLU A 524 -23.34 -13.74 24.48
CA GLU A 524 -22.92 -12.86 25.58
C GLU A 524 -22.20 -11.62 25.09
N ASN A 525 -21.40 -11.73 24.02
CA ASN A 525 -20.55 -10.64 23.58
C ASN A 525 -21.29 -9.66 22.67
N THR A 526 -21.07 -8.37 22.90
CA THR A 526 -21.48 -7.28 22.02
C THR A 526 -20.26 -6.51 21.53
N THR A 527 -20.34 -5.89 20.34
CA THR A 527 -19.23 -5.11 19.80
C THR A 527 -18.82 -3.97 20.74
N ASP A 528 -19.79 -3.25 21.29
CA ASP A 528 -19.53 -2.04 22.09
C ASP A 528 -18.88 -2.38 23.45
N GLU A 529 -19.28 -3.47 24.12
CA GLU A 529 -18.65 -3.91 25.38
C GLU A 529 -17.21 -4.40 25.16
N MET A 530 -16.99 -5.18 24.09
CA MET A 530 -15.67 -5.68 23.74
C MET A 530 -14.71 -4.52 23.41
N LEU A 531 -15.18 -3.56 22.62
CA LEU A 531 -14.40 -2.36 22.31
C LEU A 531 -14.17 -1.49 23.56
N SER A 532 -15.17 -1.33 24.42
CA SER A 532 -15.02 -0.60 25.70
C SER A 532 -13.93 -1.22 26.58
N SER A 533 -13.87 -2.55 26.63
CA SER A 533 -12.85 -3.28 27.40
C SER A 533 -11.42 -3.06 26.89
N ILE A 534 -11.23 -2.88 25.58
CA ILE A 534 -9.88 -2.69 25.00
C ILE A 534 -9.45 -1.22 25.00
N VAL A 535 -10.38 -0.28 24.76
CA VAL A 535 -10.09 1.16 24.79
C VAL A 535 -9.96 1.71 26.20
N GLY A 536 -10.53 1.02 27.19
CA GLY A 536 -10.45 1.41 28.61
C GLY A 536 -11.50 2.44 29.04
N PHE A 537 -12.56 2.65 28.25
CA PHE A 537 -13.64 3.58 28.57
C PHE A 537 -14.99 3.04 28.08
N SER A 538 -16.06 3.36 28.81
CA SER A 538 -17.42 3.04 28.39
C SER A 538 -17.93 4.10 27.41
N PHE A 539 -18.51 3.64 26.30
CA PHE A 539 -19.17 4.51 25.33
C PHE A 539 -20.54 4.00 24.86
N SER A 540 -20.99 2.85 25.37
CA SER A 540 -22.24 2.20 24.95
C SER A 540 -23.49 3.05 25.24
N ASN A 541 -23.38 4.06 26.09
CA ASN A 541 -24.47 4.96 26.44
C ASN A 541 -24.71 6.04 25.37
N PHE A 542 -23.76 6.25 24.45
CA PHE A 542 -23.86 7.26 23.41
C PHE A 542 -24.54 6.71 22.15
N ASN A 543 -25.88 6.63 22.20
CA ASN A 543 -26.67 6.31 21.01
C ASN A 543 -27.25 7.59 20.39
N ILE A 544 -26.56 8.09 19.36
CA ILE A 544 -26.93 9.29 18.64
C ILE A 544 -27.17 8.99 17.17
N GLU A 545 -28.04 9.78 16.53
CA GLU A 545 -28.39 9.62 15.11
C GLU A 545 -27.15 9.56 14.20
N ARG A 546 -26.15 10.41 14.48
CA ARG A 546 -24.88 10.47 13.75
C ARG A 546 -23.79 9.71 14.46
N LYS A 547 -23.83 8.39 14.37
CA LYS A 547 -22.86 7.46 15.00
C LYS A 547 -21.38 7.81 14.75
N TRP A 548 -21.06 8.44 13.62
CA TRP A 548 -19.69 8.87 13.31
C TRP A 548 -19.11 9.91 14.26
N LEU A 549 -19.96 10.69 14.93
CA LEU A 549 -19.53 11.61 15.97
C LEU A 549 -18.96 10.85 17.18
N VAL A 550 -19.59 9.73 17.55
CA VAL A 550 -19.09 8.84 18.62
C VAL A 550 -17.76 8.20 18.21
N SER A 551 -17.66 7.70 16.97
CA SER A 551 -16.42 7.11 16.46
C SER A 551 -15.24 8.10 16.44
N LEU A 552 -15.48 9.35 16.05
CA LEU A 552 -14.47 10.42 16.10
C LEU A 552 -14.10 10.77 17.55
N ALA A 553 -15.09 10.94 18.42
CA ALA A 553 -14.87 11.23 19.84
C ALA A 553 -14.07 10.12 20.54
N LEU A 554 -14.42 8.85 20.30
CA LEU A 554 -13.74 7.68 20.86
C LEU A 554 -12.29 7.59 20.39
N THR A 555 -12.04 7.87 19.11
CA THR A 555 -10.67 7.94 18.55
C THR A 555 -9.83 8.98 19.27
N LEU A 556 -10.38 10.18 19.48
CA LEU A 556 -9.70 11.28 20.15
C LEU A 556 -9.49 11.01 21.64
N ALA A 557 -10.49 10.46 22.33
CA ALA A 557 -10.40 10.09 23.74
C ALA A 557 -9.33 9.02 23.97
N PHE A 558 -9.32 7.96 23.14
CA PHE A 558 -8.34 6.89 23.21
C PHE A 558 -6.91 7.39 22.97
N TRP A 559 -6.70 8.15 21.88
CA TRP A 559 -5.39 8.74 21.58
C TRP A 559 -4.93 9.69 22.69
N PHE A 560 -5.81 10.59 23.14
CA PHE A 560 -5.48 11.59 24.15
C PHE A 560 -5.09 10.93 25.46
N HIS A 561 -5.87 9.98 25.95
CA HIS A 561 -5.56 9.24 27.17
C HIS A 561 -4.21 8.52 27.09
N ALA A 562 -3.90 7.87 25.96
CA ALA A 562 -2.61 7.20 25.77
C ALA A 562 -1.42 8.17 25.87
N THR A 563 -1.57 9.41 25.36
CA THR A 563 -0.50 10.41 25.33
C THR A 563 -0.36 11.24 26.62
N THR A 564 -1.36 11.24 27.51
CA THR A 564 -1.37 12.04 28.74
C THR A 564 -1.21 11.22 30.02
N LYS A 565 -1.31 9.88 29.95
CA LYS A 565 -1.26 8.96 31.11
C LYS A 565 -0.07 9.16 32.06
N ASN A 566 1.09 9.60 31.55
CA ASN A 566 2.32 9.77 32.33
C ASN A 566 2.55 11.22 32.82
N LYS A 567 1.66 12.17 32.52
CA LYS A 567 1.80 13.58 32.95
C LYS A 567 1.14 13.77 34.33
N ILE A 568 1.97 13.70 35.36
CA ILE A 568 1.57 13.60 36.77
C ILE A 568 0.83 14.85 37.33
N ASN A 569 0.83 16.00 36.64
CA ASN A 569 0.44 17.29 37.26
C ASN A 569 -0.51 18.22 36.49
N SER A 570 -1.27 17.75 35.50
CA SER A 570 -2.39 18.52 34.96
C SER A 570 -3.53 17.60 34.54
N VAL A 571 -4.75 17.94 34.97
CA VAL A 571 -5.96 17.44 34.31
C VAL A 571 -5.95 18.07 32.93
N ASP A 572 -5.29 17.42 31.96
CA ASP A 572 -5.20 17.91 30.60
C ASP A 572 -6.63 17.93 30.02
N ASP A 573 -7.20 19.12 29.87
CA ASP A 573 -8.51 19.32 29.24
C ASP A 573 -8.36 19.22 27.71
N LEU A 574 -9.19 18.38 27.07
CA LEU A 574 -9.31 18.28 25.62
C LEU A 574 -9.55 19.65 24.98
N ARG A 575 -10.27 20.55 25.67
CA ARG A 575 -10.56 21.92 25.22
C ARG A 575 -9.31 22.80 25.12
N ASN A 576 -8.21 22.40 25.75
CA ASN A 576 -6.94 23.11 25.69
C ASN A 576 -5.95 22.48 24.69
N SER A 577 -6.28 21.30 24.12
CA SER A 577 -5.39 20.57 23.22
C SER A 577 -5.49 21.12 21.78
N PRO A 578 -4.43 21.76 21.24
CA PRO A 578 -4.45 22.29 19.87
C PRO A 578 -4.69 21.20 18.83
N ILE A 579 -4.17 19.99 19.07
CA ILE A 579 -4.33 18.82 18.21
C ILE A 579 -5.81 18.39 18.13
N VAL A 580 -6.48 18.28 19.28
CA VAL A 580 -7.89 17.87 19.35
C VAL A 580 -8.77 18.93 18.69
N LEU A 581 -8.57 20.19 19.05
CA LEU A 581 -9.36 21.31 18.53
C LEU A 581 -9.23 21.43 17.00
N ALA A 582 -8.01 21.32 16.47
CA ALA A 582 -7.77 21.34 15.02
C ALA A 582 -8.41 20.12 14.33
N THR A 583 -8.28 18.92 14.91
CA THR A 583 -8.85 17.70 14.33
C THR A 583 -10.37 17.80 14.22
N VAL A 584 -11.06 18.16 15.31
CA VAL A 584 -12.53 18.26 15.32
C VAL A 584 -13.00 19.38 14.39
N ALA A 585 -12.35 20.54 14.41
CA ALA A 585 -12.75 21.66 13.56
C ALA A 585 -12.65 21.31 12.07
N ILE A 586 -11.55 20.67 11.66
CA ILE A 586 -11.36 20.23 10.27
C ILE A 586 -12.34 19.11 9.92
N ALA A 587 -12.46 18.06 10.74
CA ALA A 587 -13.34 16.92 10.46
C ALA A 587 -14.80 17.34 10.32
N VAL A 588 -15.31 18.15 11.25
CA VAL A 588 -16.71 18.61 11.27
C VAL A 588 -16.98 19.54 10.08
N THR A 589 -16.10 20.48 9.78
CA THR A 589 -16.31 21.39 8.64
C THR A 589 -16.15 20.69 7.30
N ASN A 590 -15.18 19.79 7.17
CA ASN A 590 -14.94 19.05 5.94
C ASN A 590 -16.13 18.18 5.57
N TYR A 591 -16.77 17.51 6.54
CA TYR A 591 -18.00 16.76 6.31
C TYR A 591 -19.07 17.57 5.57
N PHE A 592 -19.31 18.83 5.94
CA PHE A 592 -20.28 19.68 5.23
C PHE A 592 -19.72 20.24 3.92
N ASN A 593 -18.44 20.62 3.88
CA ASN A 593 -17.81 21.18 2.69
C ASN A 593 -17.82 20.20 1.50
N VAL A 594 -17.44 18.93 1.73
CA VAL A 594 -17.36 17.91 0.66
C VAL A 594 -18.73 17.47 0.17
N MET A 595 -19.76 17.53 1.02
CA MET A 595 -21.15 17.30 0.60
C MET A 595 -21.66 18.35 -0.38
N GLU A 596 -21.07 19.55 -0.37
CA GLU A 596 -21.41 20.60 -1.34
C GLU A 596 -20.54 20.55 -2.59
N SER A 597 -19.22 20.41 -2.44
CA SER A 597 -18.27 20.23 -3.55
C SER A 597 -16.87 19.94 -2.99
N ASP A 598 -16.34 18.76 -3.27
CA ASP A 598 -14.98 18.36 -2.92
C ASP A 598 -13.91 19.20 -3.64
N GLU A 599 -14.04 19.42 -4.95
CA GLU A 599 -13.11 20.23 -5.76
C GLU A 599 -12.90 21.65 -5.21
N LYS A 600 -14.00 22.38 -4.98
CA LYS A 600 -13.95 23.74 -4.44
C LYS A 600 -13.48 23.76 -2.99
N THR A 601 -13.61 22.65 -2.26
CA THR A 601 -13.09 22.51 -0.89
C THR A 601 -11.57 22.42 -0.89
N VAL A 602 -10.99 21.68 -1.85
CA VAL A 602 -9.53 21.64 -2.04
C VAL A 602 -8.97 23.03 -2.31
N GLU A 603 -9.60 23.80 -3.20
CA GLU A 603 -9.20 25.18 -3.48
C GLU A 603 -9.25 26.07 -2.24
N HIS A 604 -10.37 25.99 -1.49
CA HIS A 604 -10.58 26.75 -0.25
C HIS A 604 -9.50 26.44 0.79
N TYR A 605 -9.20 25.16 1.01
CA TYR A 605 -8.14 24.73 1.93
C TYR A 605 -6.76 25.20 1.47
N GLY A 606 -6.49 25.21 0.17
CA GLY A 606 -5.27 25.79 -0.39
C GLY A 606 -5.11 27.28 -0.07
N VAL A 607 -6.20 28.05 -0.10
CA VAL A 607 -6.19 29.48 0.31
C VAL A 607 -5.92 29.63 1.80
N LEU A 608 -6.58 28.83 2.64
CA LEU A 608 -6.38 28.88 4.10
C LEU A 608 -4.95 28.50 4.52
N ILE A 609 -4.37 27.47 3.88
CA ILE A 609 -2.98 27.08 4.11
C ILE A 609 -2.05 28.26 3.81
N LYS A 610 -2.19 28.91 2.66
CA LYS A 610 -1.37 30.09 2.30
C LYS A 610 -1.54 31.22 3.30
N PHE A 611 -2.77 31.47 3.77
CA PHE A 611 -3.05 32.48 4.79
C PHE A 611 -2.35 32.16 6.12
N LEU A 612 -2.45 30.93 6.61
CA LEU A 612 -1.82 30.48 7.86
C LEU A 612 -0.29 30.54 7.76
N GLN A 613 0.28 30.13 6.64
CA GLN A 613 1.73 30.22 6.39
C GLN A 613 2.23 31.66 6.42
N LYS A 614 1.49 32.59 5.80
CA LYS A 614 1.83 34.02 5.85
C LYS A 614 1.79 34.54 7.29
N LYS A 615 0.72 34.23 8.02
CA LYS A 615 0.56 34.59 9.44
C LYS A 615 1.71 34.05 10.31
N LEU A 616 2.19 32.84 10.02
CA LEU A 616 3.34 32.24 10.70
C LEU A 616 4.66 32.92 10.34
N SER A 617 4.86 33.23 9.05
CA SER A 617 6.06 33.91 8.55
C SER A 617 6.20 35.31 9.13
N ASP A 618 5.10 36.04 9.26
CA ASP A 618 5.08 37.39 9.86
C ASP A 618 5.43 37.37 11.36
N ARG A 619 5.30 36.23 12.03
CA ARG A 619 5.64 36.05 13.45
C ARG A 619 7.08 35.60 13.69
N ILE A 620 7.71 34.94 12.71
CA ILE A 620 9.05 34.36 12.85
C ILE A 620 10.03 35.15 11.98
N SER A 621 10.93 35.89 12.63
CA SER A 621 11.94 36.76 11.97
C SER A 621 13.14 36.00 11.36
N SER A 622 13.12 34.66 11.33
CA SER A 622 14.25 33.83 10.90
C SER A 622 13.90 32.71 9.90
N SER A 623 14.91 32.32 9.13
CA SER A 623 14.88 31.55 7.89
C SER A 623 14.63 30.04 8.01
N SER A 624 13.81 29.56 8.95
CA SER A 624 13.47 28.12 9.02
C SER A 624 12.00 27.84 9.32
N LEU A 625 11.16 27.92 8.29
CA LEU A 625 9.82 27.29 8.26
C LEU A 625 9.97 25.75 8.13
N SER A 626 10.67 25.12 9.08
CA SER A 626 10.75 23.66 9.15
C SER A 626 9.42 23.08 9.62
N VAL A 627 9.00 21.95 9.03
CA VAL A 627 7.78 21.25 9.46
C VAL A 627 7.98 20.71 10.87
N ASP A 628 7.12 21.14 11.81
CA ASP A 628 7.09 20.57 13.15
C ASP A 628 6.65 19.09 13.10
N SER A 629 7.61 18.19 13.35
CA SER A 629 7.39 16.75 13.32
C SER A 629 6.54 16.24 14.48
N SER A 630 6.42 16.99 15.58
CA SER A 630 5.57 16.65 16.74
C SER A 630 4.09 16.67 16.37
N ILE A 631 3.66 17.74 15.67
CA ILE A 631 2.28 17.89 15.23
C ILE A 631 1.93 16.84 14.17
N VAL A 632 2.84 16.56 13.23
CA VAL A 632 2.62 15.53 12.20
C VAL A 632 2.58 14.13 12.81
N HIS A 633 3.40 13.86 13.83
CA HIS A 633 3.32 12.62 14.60
C HIS A 633 1.91 12.44 15.18
N HIS A 634 1.37 13.45 15.89
CA HIS A 634 0.05 13.34 16.50
C HIS A 634 -1.07 13.16 15.47
N PHE A 635 -1.01 13.87 14.34
CA PHE A 635 -1.93 13.67 13.22
C PHE A 635 -1.92 12.22 12.73
N THR A 636 -0.73 11.69 12.47
CA THR A 636 -0.54 10.32 11.97
C THR A 636 -1.00 9.28 13.00
N SER A 637 -0.76 9.52 14.29
CA SER A 637 -1.21 8.66 15.39
C SER A 637 -2.73 8.60 15.49
N ILE A 638 -3.43 9.74 15.42
CA ILE A 638 -4.90 9.80 15.46
C ILE A 638 -5.50 9.08 14.24
N HIS A 639 -4.96 9.32 13.04
CA HIS A 639 -5.42 8.65 11.82
C HIS A 639 -5.19 7.13 11.88
N THR A 640 -4.05 6.70 12.44
CA THR A 640 -3.74 5.28 12.68
C THR A 640 -4.74 4.64 13.64
N VAL A 641 -5.04 5.28 14.78
CA VAL A 641 -6.06 4.82 15.73
C VAL A 641 -7.42 4.69 15.05
N TYR A 642 -7.85 5.71 14.30
CA TYR A 642 -9.14 5.70 13.61
C TYR A 642 -9.27 4.49 12.68
N ASN A 643 -8.24 4.19 11.89
CA ASN A 643 -8.27 3.09 10.94
C ASN A 643 -8.31 1.71 11.63
N TYR A 644 -7.52 1.51 12.69
CA TYR A 644 -7.57 0.25 13.44
C TYR A 644 -8.89 0.09 14.21
N LEU A 645 -9.44 1.17 14.77
CA LEU A 645 -10.74 1.12 15.45
C LEU A 645 -11.87 0.77 14.46
N ARG A 646 -11.87 1.40 13.28
CA ARG A 646 -12.80 1.10 12.18
C ARG A 646 -12.72 -0.37 11.77
N SER A 647 -11.50 -0.84 11.50
CA SER A 647 -11.25 -2.25 11.12
C SER A 647 -11.71 -3.22 12.20
N LEU A 648 -11.40 -2.95 13.46
CA LEU A 648 -11.76 -3.83 14.57
C LEU A 648 -13.27 -3.90 14.75
N THR A 649 -13.95 -2.76 14.64
CA THR A 649 -15.41 -2.70 14.72
C THR A 649 -16.04 -3.55 13.63
N TYR A 650 -15.61 -3.39 12.37
CA TYR A 650 -16.12 -4.21 11.27
C TYR A 650 -15.81 -5.70 11.43
N LEU A 651 -14.63 -6.05 11.94
CA LEU A 651 -14.28 -7.44 12.20
C LEU A 651 -15.21 -8.06 13.25
N ILE A 652 -15.43 -7.38 14.38
CA ILE A 652 -16.30 -7.90 15.45
C ILE A 652 -17.76 -7.96 14.97
N ASP A 653 -18.24 -6.92 14.30
CA ASP A 653 -19.61 -6.87 13.76
C ASP A 653 -19.90 -8.00 12.76
N GLU A 654 -18.93 -8.43 11.96
CA GLU A 654 -19.12 -9.55 11.03
C GLU A 654 -18.99 -10.94 11.68
N LEU A 655 -18.50 -11.01 12.92
CA LEU A 655 -18.43 -12.24 13.70
C LEU A 655 -19.63 -12.44 14.64
N LEU A 656 -20.38 -11.37 14.92
CA LEU A 656 -21.53 -11.37 15.81
C LEU A 656 -22.87 -11.30 15.06
N PRO A 657 -23.96 -11.82 15.67
CA PRO A 657 -25.33 -11.63 15.16
C PRO A 657 -25.73 -10.14 15.07
N SER A 658 -26.69 -9.82 14.19
CA SER A 658 -27.10 -8.44 13.89
C SER A 658 -27.58 -7.62 15.10
N ASP A 659 -28.20 -8.25 16.10
CA ASP A 659 -28.66 -7.61 17.34
C ASP A 659 -27.52 -7.27 18.31
N ARG A 660 -26.31 -7.81 18.07
CA ARG A 660 -25.11 -7.64 18.90
C ARG A 660 -24.03 -6.77 18.27
N LYS A 661 -24.23 -6.35 17.02
CA LYS A 661 -23.38 -5.40 16.31
C LYS A 661 -23.41 -4.03 16.97
N SER A 662 -22.40 -3.20 16.69
CA SER A 662 -22.32 -1.86 17.27
C SER A 662 -23.53 -1.01 16.88
N ASN A 663 -24.22 -0.50 17.90
CA ASN A 663 -25.27 0.48 17.70
C ASN A 663 -24.78 1.91 17.89
N CYS A 664 -23.61 2.10 18.51
CA CYS A 664 -23.07 3.43 18.82
C CYS A 664 -22.10 3.95 17.75
N LEU A 665 -21.39 3.05 17.04
CA LEU A 665 -20.29 3.42 16.15
C LEU A 665 -20.71 3.42 14.68
N GLY A 666 -20.14 4.35 13.93
CA GLY A 666 -20.30 4.44 12.48
C GLY A 666 -19.09 5.15 11.89
N PHE A 667 -18.53 4.64 10.80
CA PHE A 667 -17.27 5.17 10.27
C PHE A 667 -17.47 5.78 8.89
N LEU A 668 -16.89 6.96 8.71
CA LEU A 668 -16.80 7.62 7.41
C LEU A 668 -15.45 7.25 6.75
N PRO A 669 -15.31 7.48 5.45
CA PRO A 669 -14.01 7.42 4.79
C PRO A 669 -13.01 8.33 5.47
N SER A 670 -11.78 7.87 5.66
CA SER A 670 -10.80 8.58 6.49
C SER A 670 -10.42 9.95 5.91
N TRP A 671 -10.51 10.16 4.59
CA TRP A 671 -10.29 11.46 3.95
C TRP A 671 -11.36 12.52 4.33
N MET A 672 -12.50 12.11 4.92
CA MET A 672 -13.49 13.05 5.46
C MET A 672 -13.02 13.68 6.78
N PHE A 673 -12.31 12.95 7.63
CA PHE A 673 -11.80 13.48 8.91
C PHE A 673 -10.37 13.99 8.83
N PHE A 674 -9.59 13.41 7.92
CA PHE A 674 -8.19 13.75 7.70
C PHE A 674 -8.00 14.22 6.25
N PRO A 675 -8.59 15.36 5.83
CA PRO A 675 -8.54 15.79 4.42
C PRO A 675 -7.16 16.32 4.01
N SER A 676 -6.44 17.00 4.90
CA SER A 676 -5.17 17.66 4.60
C SER A 676 -4.30 17.74 5.85
N GLY A 677 -3.17 17.02 5.83
CA GLY A 677 -2.16 17.10 6.89
C GLY A 677 -1.52 18.48 6.96
N HIS A 678 -1.39 19.19 5.84
CA HIS A 678 -0.83 20.54 5.82
C HIS A 678 -1.77 21.58 6.43
N LEU A 679 -3.07 21.49 6.15
CA LEU A 679 -4.07 22.34 6.80
C LEU A 679 -4.08 22.06 8.31
N PHE A 680 -4.11 20.78 8.70
CA PHE A 680 -4.05 20.36 10.09
C PHE A 680 -2.82 20.93 10.80
N HIS A 681 -1.64 20.73 10.21
CA HIS A 681 -0.37 21.20 10.76
C HIS A 681 -0.38 22.71 10.98
N SER A 682 -0.76 23.46 9.95
CA SER A 682 -0.75 24.92 9.98
C SER A 682 -1.76 25.47 11.01
N LEU A 683 -2.93 24.86 11.11
CA LEU A 683 -3.97 25.26 12.06
C LEU A 683 -3.57 24.92 13.51
N ALA A 684 -3.01 23.73 13.73
CA ALA A 684 -2.57 23.29 15.06
C ALA A 684 -1.48 24.22 15.62
N ILE A 685 -0.50 24.63 14.81
CA ILE A 685 0.52 25.63 15.20
C ILE A 685 -0.13 26.95 15.60
N ASP A 686 -1.10 27.44 14.81
CA ASP A 686 -1.77 28.69 15.13
C ASP A 686 -2.53 28.60 16.45
N ILE A 687 -3.25 27.49 16.70
CA ILE A 687 -3.97 27.29 17.96
C ILE A 687 -2.99 27.14 19.13
N GLU A 688 -1.88 26.43 18.95
CA GLU A 688 -0.86 26.25 19.99
C GLU A 688 -0.26 27.58 20.46
N SER A 689 -0.10 28.53 19.53
CA SER A 689 0.39 29.89 19.83
C SER A 689 -0.57 30.73 20.68
N LEU A 690 -1.82 30.30 20.86
CA LEU A 690 -2.81 30.98 21.70
C LEU A 690 -2.66 30.56 23.17
N LYS A 691 -3.08 31.46 24.07
CA LYS A 691 -3.24 31.14 25.49
C LYS A 691 -4.22 29.97 25.65
N PRO A 692 -3.96 28.98 26.55
CA PRO A 692 -4.82 27.81 26.73
C PRO A 692 -6.31 28.13 26.80
N ASP A 693 -6.70 29.09 27.66
CA ASP A 693 -8.10 29.49 27.88
C ASP A 693 -8.79 30.08 26.64
N ASP A 694 -8.02 30.60 25.68
CA ASP A 694 -8.54 31.18 24.44
C ASP A 694 -8.69 30.15 23.32
N ARG A 695 -8.02 28.98 23.41
CA ARG A 695 -7.91 28.02 22.30
C ARG A 695 -9.27 27.50 21.85
N TYR A 696 -10.09 27.00 22.77
CA TYR A 696 -11.43 26.50 22.46
C TYR A 696 -12.31 27.58 21.83
N ARG A 697 -12.40 28.73 22.50
CA ARG A 697 -13.26 29.85 22.08
C ARG A 697 -12.88 30.38 20.71
N LEU A 698 -11.58 30.57 20.45
CA LEU A 698 -11.10 31.06 19.16
C LEU A 698 -11.20 30.00 18.06
N THR A 699 -11.00 28.72 18.37
CA THR A 699 -11.23 27.65 17.38
C THR A 699 -12.69 27.64 16.94
N LEU A 700 -13.63 27.69 17.90
CA LEU A 700 -15.06 27.70 17.63
C LEU A 700 -15.53 28.97 16.91
N ARG A 701 -15.16 30.17 17.40
CA ARG A 701 -15.72 31.44 16.91
C ARG A 701 -14.94 32.09 15.78
N TYR A 702 -13.64 31.79 15.65
CA TYR A 702 -12.79 32.40 14.62
C TYR A 702 -12.43 31.41 13.51
N TRP A 703 -12.02 30.19 13.86
CA TRP A 703 -11.54 29.23 12.86
C TRP A 703 -12.65 28.43 12.20
N LEU A 704 -13.64 27.94 12.95
CA LEU A 704 -14.73 27.15 12.39
C LEU A 704 -15.46 27.86 11.22
N PRO A 705 -15.81 29.16 11.32
CA PRO A 705 -16.44 29.88 10.20
C PRO A 705 -15.53 30.10 8.99
N ARG A 706 -14.20 30.07 9.17
CA ARG A 706 -13.22 30.22 8.09
C ARG A 706 -12.93 28.90 7.39
N LEU A 707 -12.93 27.81 8.16
CA LEU A 707 -12.78 26.45 7.65
C LEU A 707 -14.00 26.03 6.83
N TYR A 708 -15.20 26.42 7.28
CA TYR A 708 -16.41 26.23 6.51
C TYR A 708 -16.42 27.16 5.28
N ARG A 709 -16.61 26.58 4.10
CA ARG A 709 -16.61 27.33 2.84
C ARG A 709 -17.98 27.98 2.66
N ILE A 710 -18.05 29.30 2.84
CA ILE A 710 -19.29 30.08 2.66
C ILE A 710 -19.26 30.74 1.27
N PRO A 711 -19.99 30.21 0.27
CA PRO A 711 -20.02 30.81 -1.07
C PRO A 711 -20.83 32.11 -1.13
N LYS A 712 -21.90 32.25 -0.32
CA LYS A 712 -22.72 33.47 -0.21
C LYS A 712 -23.24 33.63 1.22
N LEU A 713 -23.31 34.85 1.74
CA LEU A 713 -23.94 35.12 3.04
C LEU A 713 -25.48 35.07 2.88
N ASN A 714 -26.11 34.05 3.46
CA ASN A 714 -27.57 33.94 3.55
C ASN A 714 -27.98 33.24 4.87
N ALA A 715 -29.29 33.20 5.15
CA ALA A 715 -29.81 32.57 6.37
C ALA A 715 -29.50 31.06 6.47
N GLU A 716 -29.42 30.36 5.33
CA GLU A 716 -29.09 28.93 5.27
C GLU A 716 -27.67 28.67 5.79
N PHE A 717 -26.67 29.43 5.33
CA PHE A 717 -25.29 29.29 5.79
C PHE A 717 -25.12 29.68 7.26
N ALA A 718 -25.90 30.64 7.77
CA ALA A 718 -25.94 30.96 9.19
C ALA A 718 -26.44 29.78 10.02
N MET A 719 -27.54 29.12 9.60
CA MET A 719 -28.04 27.91 10.26
C MET A 719 -27.05 26.75 10.19
N LYS A 720 -26.38 26.54 9.04
CA LYS A 720 -25.34 25.51 8.91
C LYS A 720 -24.16 25.79 9.82
N LEU A 721 -23.74 27.05 9.95
CA LEU A 721 -22.65 27.43 10.85
C LEU A 721 -23.02 27.23 12.33
N GLN A 722 -24.26 27.52 12.72
CA GLN A 722 -24.76 27.20 14.06
C GLN A 722 -24.72 25.69 14.30
N LYS A 723 -25.22 24.89 13.35
CA LYS A 723 -25.19 23.42 13.43
C LYS A 723 -23.76 22.86 13.49
N LEU A 724 -22.82 23.45 12.73
CA LEU A 724 -21.40 23.10 12.78
C LEU A 724 -20.82 23.35 14.18
N ALA A 725 -21.14 24.51 14.78
CA ALA A 725 -20.74 24.83 16.14
C ALA A 725 -21.30 23.82 17.14
N GLU A 726 -22.60 23.54 17.11
CA GLU A 726 -23.25 22.56 17.97
C GLU A 726 -22.59 21.17 17.86
N ILE A 727 -22.33 20.70 16.64
CA ILE A 727 -21.65 19.41 16.39
C ILE A 727 -20.23 19.42 16.94
N TYR A 728 -19.47 20.51 16.72
CA TYR A 728 -18.11 20.67 17.22
C TYR A 728 -18.07 20.58 18.74
N GLU A 729 -18.95 21.28 19.44
CA GLU A 729 -19.05 21.24 20.91
C GLU A 729 -19.44 19.84 21.39
N HIS A 730 -20.38 19.19 20.67
CA HIS A 730 -20.87 17.87 21.01
C HIS A 730 -19.78 16.79 20.92
N VAL A 731 -18.97 16.77 19.87
CA VAL A 731 -17.86 15.79 19.72
C VAL A 731 -16.85 15.92 20.88
N ILE A 732 -16.49 17.16 21.23
CA ILE A 732 -15.57 17.41 22.34
C ILE A 732 -16.21 17.01 23.67
N GLY A 733 -17.51 17.31 23.85
CA GLY A 733 -18.27 16.90 25.02
C GLY A 733 -18.28 15.39 25.23
N ILE A 734 -18.62 14.62 24.18
CA ILE A 734 -18.62 13.15 24.23
C ILE A 734 -17.21 12.64 24.58
N ALA A 735 -16.16 13.13 23.93
CA ALA A 735 -14.80 12.69 24.19
C ALA A 735 -14.36 13.00 25.64
N SER A 736 -14.72 14.17 26.16
CA SER A 736 -14.46 14.55 27.56
C SER A 736 -15.22 13.66 28.55
N GLU A 737 -16.44 13.26 28.23
CA GLU A 737 -17.26 12.38 29.06
C GLU A 737 -16.70 10.95 29.08
N MET A 738 -16.32 10.41 27.92
CA MET A 738 -15.70 9.07 27.80
C MET A 738 -14.48 8.92 28.71
N ILE A 739 -13.57 9.91 28.72
CA ILE A 739 -12.36 9.87 29.56
C ILE A 739 -12.71 9.77 31.07
N ARG A 740 -13.90 10.24 31.47
CA ARG A 740 -14.40 10.18 32.85
C ARG A 740 -15.15 8.90 33.20
N LEU A 741 -15.32 8.00 32.24
CA LEU A 741 -16.00 6.70 32.40
C LEU A 741 -15.01 5.54 32.22
N PRO A 742 -13.98 5.41 33.08
CA PRO A 742 -12.94 4.41 32.91
C PRO A 742 -13.48 2.99 33.06
N VAL A 743 -12.96 2.11 32.22
CA VAL A 743 -13.17 0.65 32.26
C VAL A 743 -11.80 0.00 32.37
N SER A 744 -11.73 -1.16 33.03
CA SER A 744 -10.48 -1.91 33.14
C SER A 744 -9.99 -2.32 31.76
N ALA A 745 -8.83 -1.80 31.34
CA ALA A 745 -8.15 -2.18 30.11
C ALA A 745 -7.21 -3.36 30.35
N PRO A 746 -7.05 -4.29 29.38
CA PRO A 746 -6.16 -5.42 29.54
C PRO A 746 -4.69 -4.99 29.61
N ASN A 747 -3.91 -5.68 30.45
CA ASN A 747 -2.47 -5.54 30.47
C ASN A 747 -1.86 -6.38 29.34
N ILE A 748 -1.37 -5.72 28.30
CA ILE A 748 -0.80 -6.39 27.13
C ILE A 748 0.64 -6.78 27.43
N VAL A 749 0.92 -8.09 27.39
CA VAL A 749 2.26 -8.62 27.63
C VAL A 749 3.06 -8.64 26.34
N TYR A 750 4.16 -7.90 26.30
CA TYR A 750 5.11 -7.91 25.19
C TYR A 750 6.54 -7.61 25.66
N GLN A 751 7.53 -8.03 24.87
CA GLN A 751 8.94 -7.72 25.09
C GLN A 751 9.50 -6.90 23.91
N LYS A 752 10.26 -5.84 24.23
CA LYS A 752 11.00 -5.04 23.24
C LYS A 752 12.44 -5.53 23.19
N VAL A 753 12.91 -5.98 22.02
CA VAL A 753 14.29 -6.42 21.83
C VAL A 753 14.91 -5.73 20.61
N PRO A 754 16.22 -5.41 20.61
CA PRO A 754 16.90 -4.94 19.42
C PRO A 754 16.71 -5.91 18.25
N THR A 755 16.45 -5.39 17.05
CA THR A 755 16.24 -6.26 15.89
C THR A 755 17.55 -6.84 15.38
N THR A 756 17.66 -8.17 15.41
CA THR A 756 18.72 -8.92 14.74
C THR A 756 18.34 -9.18 13.29
N ILE A 757 19.12 -8.63 12.35
CA ILE A 757 18.93 -8.88 10.92
C ILE A 757 19.67 -10.18 10.54
N PRO A 758 18.98 -11.19 9.96
CA PRO A 758 19.65 -12.41 9.53
C PRO A 758 20.74 -12.12 8.49
N VAL A 759 21.93 -12.68 8.70
CA VAL A 759 23.05 -12.54 7.75
C VAL A 759 22.71 -13.30 6.46
N ILE A 760 22.85 -12.62 5.31
CA ILE A 760 22.68 -13.23 3.99
C ILE A 760 23.95 -14.03 3.67
N ASP A 761 24.04 -15.25 4.20
CA ASP A 761 25.26 -16.09 4.14
C ASP A 761 25.69 -16.49 2.72
N LEU A 762 24.81 -16.41 1.71
CA LEU A 762 25.15 -16.69 0.31
C LEU A 762 26.12 -15.67 -0.33
N LEU A 763 26.37 -14.53 0.34
CA LEU A 763 27.24 -13.44 -0.12
C LEU A 763 28.66 -13.48 0.48
N LYS A 764 28.99 -14.44 1.36
CA LYS A 764 30.37 -14.62 1.81
C LYS A 764 31.20 -15.20 0.67
N ASN A 765 31.72 -14.34 -0.20
CA ASN A 765 33.00 -14.49 -0.93
C ASN A 765 33.14 -13.42 -2.04
N GLU A 766 33.07 -12.12 -1.74
CA GLU A 766 33.73 -11.11 -2.60
C GLU A 766 34.28 -9.98 -1.73
N THR A 767 35.42 -10.21 -1.09
CA THR A 767 36.36 -9.11 -0.88
C THR A 767 36.86 -8.70 -2.26
N HIS A 768 36.45 -7.53 -2.73
CA HIS A 768 37.07 -6.89 -3.89
C HIS A 768 38.51 -6.47 -3.55
N SER A 769 39.42 -7.44 -3.51
CA SER A 769 40.85 -7.20 -3.74
C SER A 769 41.08 -7.39 -5.22
N ASN A 770 41.00 -6.32 -5.98
CA ASN A 770 41.72 -6.07 -7.22
C ASN A 770 41.36 -4.66 -7.70
N ALA A 771 41.71 -3.67 -6.88
CA ALA A 771 42.08 -2.38 -7.44
C ALA A 771 43.42 -2.59 -8.16
N PRO A 772 43.57 -2.19 -9.44
CA PRO A 772 44.90 -2.14 -10.04
C PRO A 772 45.71 -1.11 -9.25
N SER A 773 46.75 -1.57 -8.59
CA SER A 773 47.78 -0.70 -8.04
C SER A 773 48.34 0.12 -9.19
N SER A 774 48.18 1.43 -9.10
CA SER A 774 48.90 2.41 -9.89
C SER A 774 50.41 2.19 -9.77
N VAL A 775 51.04 1.68 -10.83
CA VAL A 775 52.26 2.20 -11.47
C VAL A 775 52.15 1.90 -12.95
#